data_AF-A0A9X8DS17-F1
#
_entry.id   AF-A0A9X8DS17-F1
#
_cell.length_a   1.000
_cell.length_b   1.000
_cell.length_c   1.000
_cell.angle_alpha   90.00
_cell.angle_beta   90.00
_cell.angle_gamma   90.00
#
_symmetry.space_group_name_H-M   'P 1'
#
loop_
_entity.id
_entity.type
_entity.pdbx_description
1 polymer ?
#
loop_
_entity_poly.entity_id
_entity_poly.type
_entity_poly.pdbx_seq_one_letter_code
_entity_poly.pdbx_strand_id
1 'polypeptide(L)'
;MEWRQPPLKGDSPLPRADTALVYDPVSYKVLLFGGWANRWFGDLHCLHVSEIVGPPYSVSSIVPASGPITGSTKVKVEGYNFTGGSANVRFAVSKGYLDVQGQVLSPTTIQVTTPNFDKYGPLQTEVRVALPGESFTNISTSYKVYHVHFLTQSVTNASKSLGFGPCLMLSLAHLVMAQEPTSFVIQAVDKEGVQRDCGGDVFTIRLTEVTDAPDGGIQMDISTINDKGDGRYIVTFVPPAAGKFILAITFEGTFDGIAGPIRGSPFACTFQPPSDEMTIRCVPSIAREDDFNSSDLIRKLYTDTTKRAGDFKRVLKELKADIPSNDVDGLEALKKIKDLMRKLDNDRAANQLLQEQTSNLFHYMKKIGAHVDKETVDVENLAKLFHDVQVQCPDTEARITEPTRVFSEKTEATIVEYEKKIKKWGDTIKTLDFWDSKLEPDKALEKIEMQLVEWDNEKKRCAEKSDLSLIFGFPHLMTDTHKMMTALRTDIEGSKTVWAIIKRTKAFFVATHEIPWLSIDCNALAMEISATLKELKKIPKEIQWSECQAFDKTHPLLRCLSSLYMRSRHWKRIQALTGEFTPPDVNPDQKLGFLLSKRLHEYAGEIGEICYEAEKEQELETKLVELEEIWAQVEWEMVPYNPTAPEDD
;
A
#
# COMPACT_ATOMS: atom_id res chain seq x y z
N MET A 1 54.64 -6.64 -28.00
CA MET A 1 55.27 -5.87 -29.09
C MET A 1 54.49 -6.17 -30.36
N GLU A 2 54.01 -5.14 -31.04
CA GLU A 2 53.38 -5.28 -32.36
C GLU A 2 54.39 -4.88 -33.43
N TRP A 3 54.44 -5.63 -34.53
CA TRP A 3 55.21 -5.23 -35.70
C TRP A 3 54.48 -4.08 -36.41
N ARG A 4 55.18 -2.96 -36.61
CA ARG A 4 54.67 -1.81 -37.36
C ARG A 4 55.59 -1.49 -38.51
N GLN A 5 55.01 -1.20 -39.67
CA GLN A 5 55.73 -0.76 -40.86
C GLN A 5 55.40 0.73 -41.08
N PRO A 6 56.21 1.67 -40.55
CA PRO A 6 55.96 3.08 -40.73
C PRO A 6 56.11 3.46 -42.21
N PRO A 7 55.30 4.41 -42.72
CA PRO A 7 55.44 4.90 -44.08
C PRO A 7 56.78 5.63 -44.23
N LEU A 8 57.68 5.06 -45.04
CA LEU A 8 58.99 5.65 -45.32
C LEU A 8 58.87 6.64 -46.49
N LYS A 9 59.48 7.81 -46.36
CA LYS A 9 59.67 8.76 -47.47
C LYS A 9 61.10 8.69 -47.96
N GLY A 10 61.29 8.47 -49.25
CA GLY A 10 62.60 8.36 -49.90
C GLY A 10 62.95 6.94 -50.31
N ASP A 11 64.16 6.77 -50.84
CA ASP A 11 64.63 5.48 -51.34
C ASP A 11 65.00 4.56 -50.18
N SER A 12 64.46 3.35 -50.20
CA SER A 12 64.82 2.32 -49.22
C SER A 12 66.17 1.69 -49.56
N PRO A 13 66.96 1.28 -48.56
CA PRO A 13 68.23 0.59 -48.80
C PRO A 13 67.99 -0.71 -49.56
N LEU A 14 68.82 -0.98 -50.56
CA LEU A 14 68.82 -2.27 -51.27
C LEU A 14 69.02 -3.45 -50.29
N PRO A 15 68.47 -4.64 -50.57
CA PRO A 15 68.65 -5.82 -49.74
C PRO A 15 70.12 -6.13 -49.48
N ARG A 16 70.49 -6.27 -48.19
CA ARG A 16 71.88 -6.45 -47.72
C ARG A 16 71.89 -7.11 -46.35
N ALA A 17 72.91 -7.90 -46.06
CA ALA A 17 73.17 -8.52 -44.75
C ALA A 17 74.33 -7.81 -44.03
N ASP A 18 74.55 -8.09 -42.75
CA ASP A 18 75.70 -7.60 -41.96
C ASP A 18 75.86 -6.06 -41.96
N THR A 19 74.75 -5.35 -41.80
CA THR A 19 74.73 -3.89 -41.71
C THR A 19 75.01 -3.40 -40.29
N ALA A 20 75.54 -2.18 -40.18
CA ALA A 20 75.62 -1.45 -38.92
C ALA A 20 74.52 -0.38 -38.88
N LEU A 21 73.86 -0.27 -37.72
CA LEU A 21 72.80 0.70 -37.47
C LEU A 21 73.13 1.49 -36.21
N VAL A 22 73.17 2.81 -36.32
CA VAL A 22 73.50 3.73 -35.22
C VAL A 22 72.34 4.71 -35.04
N TYR A 23 71.89 4.89 -33.80
CA TYR A 23 70.90 5.91 -33.46
C TYR A 23 71.59 7.14 -32.88
N ASP A 24 71.37 8.30 -33.50
CA ASP A 24 71.76 9.60 -32.97
C ASP A 24 70.57 10.20 -32.19
N PRO A 25 70.65 10.27 -30.84
CA PRO A 25 69.57 10.79 -30.01
C PRO A 25 69.42 12.32 -30.11
N VAL A 26 70.41 13.04 -30.62
CA VAL A 26 70.35 14.52 -30.73
C VAL A 26 69.61 14.94 -31.99
N SER A 27 69.88 14.28 -33.11
CA SER A 27 69.24 14.60 -34.39
C SER A 27 68.05 13.69 -34.72
N TYR A 28 67.70 12.75 -33.83
CA TYR A 28 66.66 11.74 -34.02
C TYR A 28 66.81 10.98 -35.34
N LYS A 29 68.05 10.62 -35.70
CA LYS A 29 68.37 9.90 -36.94
C LYS A 29 68.87 8.51 -36.65
N VAL A 30 68.35 7.55 -37.41
CA VAL A 30 68.90 6.21 -37.53
C VAL A 30 69.77 6.19 -38.78
N LEU A 31 71.06 5.95 -38.59
CA LEU A 31 72.05 5.85 -39.65
C LEU A 31 72.32 4.37 -39.93
N LEU A 32 72.03 3.94 -41.15
CA LEU A 32 72.32 2.60 -41.65
C LEU A 32 73.46 2.70 -42.66
N PHE A 33 74.53 1.94 -42.43
CA PHE A 33 75.67 1.90 -43.35
C PHE A 33 76.29 0.51 -43.42
N GLY A 34 77.08 0.31 -44.49
CA GLY A 34 77.73 -0.96 -44.78
C GLY A 34 76.74 -2.04 -45.24
N GLY A 35 77.10 -3.27 -44.92
CA GLY A 35 76.41 -4.46 -45.36
C GLY A 35 76.91 -5.04 -46.68
N TRP A 36 76.60 -6.31 -46.87
CA TRP A 36 77.07 -7.14 -47.96
C TRP A 36 75.90 -7.74 -48.75
N ALA A 37 75.98 -7.68 -50.08
CA ALA A 37 75.21 -8.52 -50.99
C ALA A 37 75.99 -8.67 -52.31
N ASN A 38 76.77 -9.74 -52.46
CA ASN A 38 77.72 -9.98 -53.56
C ASN A 38 78.85 -8.92 -53.71
N ARG A 39 78.72 -7.77 -53.05
CA ARG A 39 79.71 -6.69 -52.87
C ARG A 39 79.44 -5.97 -51.55
N TRP A 40 80.45 -5.28 -51.02
CA TRP A 40 80.28 -4.35 -49.90
C TRP A 40 79.64 -3.05 -50.39
N PHE A 41 78.67 -2.56 -49.62
CA PHE A 41 78.02 -1.29 -49.88
C PHE A 41 78.74 -0.14 -49.15
N GLY A 42 78.95 0.98 -49.86
CA GLY A 42 79.57 2.21 -49.33
C GLY A 42 78.62 3.39 -49.25
N ASP A 43 77.31 3.15 -49.32
CA ASP A 43 76.25 4.15 -49.15
C ASP A 43 75.88 4.32 -47.66
N LEU A 44 75.37 5.52 -47.33
CA LEU A 44 74.84 5.86 -46.01
C LEU A 44 73.36 6.18 -46.16
N HIS A 45 72.51 5.43 -45.47
CA HIS A 45 71.07 5.68 -45.40
C HIS A 45 70.76 6.35 -44.07
N CYS A 46 69.98 7.42 -44.12
CA CYS A 46 69.60 8.18 -42.93
C CYS A 46 68.08 8.23 -42.82
N LEU A 47 67.55 7.65 -41.75
CA LEU A 47 66.12 7.68 -41.44
C LEU A 47 65.86 8.61 -40.25
N HIS A 48 65.05 9.64 -40.46
CA HIS A 48 64.60 10.51 -39.38
C HIS A 48 63.45 9.82 -38.63
N VAL A 49 63.64 9.55 -37.33
CA VAL A 49 62.71 8.77 -36.50
C VAL A 49 62.06 9.61 -35.38
N SER A 50 62.15 10.93 -35.45
CA SER A 50 61.62 11.86 -34.44
C SER A 50 60.14 11.61 -34.13
N GLU A 51 59.33 11.31 -35.16
CA GLU A 51 57.89 11.05 -35.02
C GLU A 51 57.57 9.70 -34.34
N ILE A 52 58.52 8.75 -34.36
CA ILE A 52 58.33 7.40 -33.83
C ILE A 52 58.80 7.35 -32.37
N VAL A 53 60.03 7.82 -32.11
CA VAL A 53 60.65 7.75 -30.78
C VAL A 53 60.04 8.80 -29.84
N GLY A 54 59.70 9.98 -30.38
CA GLY A 54 59.22 11.12 -29.59
C GLY A 54 60.32 11.75 -28.73
N PRO A 55 60.00 12.87 -28.05
CA PRO A 55 60.92 13.50 -27.11
C PRO A 55 61.13 12.64 -25.84
N PRO A 56 62.15 12.92 -25.00
CA PRO A 56 62.47 12.13 -23.80
C PRO A 56 61.45 12.24 -22.64
N TYR A 57 60.29 12.83 -22.88
CA TYR A 57 59.20 13.06 -21.93
C TYR A 57 57.85 12.61 -22.53
N SER A 58 56.90 12.28 -21.66
CA SER A 58 55.60 11.75 -22.07
C SER A 58 54.46 12.25 -21.18
N VAL A 59 53.24 12.21 -21.72
CA VAL A 59 52.00 12.55 -21.00
C VAL A 59 51.26 11.27 -20.65
N SER A 60 50.69 11.21 -19.44
CA SER A 60 49.86 10.08 -18.97
C SER A 60 48.38 10.46 -18.87
N SER A 61 48.07 11.58 -18.22
CA SER A 61 46.71 11.91 -17.78
C SER A 61 46.52 13.43 -17.67
N ILE A 62 45.26 13.86 -17.61
CA ILE A 62 44.88 15.25 -17.35
C ILE A 62 43.76 15.28 -16.33
N VAL A 63 43.89 16.13 -15.30
CA VAL A 63 42.95 16.23 -14.18
C VAL A 63 42.60 17.70 -13.91
N PRO A 64 41.32 18.10 -13.96
CA PRO A 64 40.16 17.32 -14.42
C PRO A 64 40.23 16.97 -15.91
N ALA A 65 39.58 15.86 -16.31
CA ALA A 65 39.58 15.37 -17.70
C ALA A 65 38.54 16.08 -18.60
N SER A 66 37.79 17.06 -18.08
CA SER A 66 36.79 17.82 -18.82
C SER A 66 36.64 19.25 -18.30
N GLY A 67 36.10 20.15 -19.13
CA GLY A 67 35.78 21.53 -18.75
C GLY A 67 35.03 22.34 -19.83
N PRO A 68 34.61 23.58 -19.51
CA PRO A 68 33.79 24.43 -20.37
C PRO A 68 34.50 24.89 -21.65
N ILE A 69 33.69 25.19 -22.68
CA ILE A 69 34.11 25.65 -24.01
C ILE A 69 34.71 27.05 -23.98
N THR A 70 34.34 27.87 -23.00
CA THR A 70 34.98 29.17 -22.77
C THR A 70 36.41 29.04 -22.25
N GLY A 71 36.85 27.83 -21.87
CA GLY A 71 38.15 27.57 -21.27
C GLY A 71 38.24 28.07 -19.82
N SER A 72 39.41 28.58 -19.45
CA SER A 72 39.71 29.12 -18.11
C SER A 72 39.71 28.10 -16.96
N THR A 73 39.69 26.80 -17.27
CA THR A 73 39.81 25.74 -16.26
C THR A 73 41.27 25.48 -15.94
N LYS A 74 41.64 25.52 -14.66
CA LYS A 74 42.98 25.12 -14.22
C LYS A 74 43.05 23.60 -14.19
N VAL A 75 43.84 23.03 -15.09
CA VAL A 75 44.04 21.59 -15.23
C VAL A 75 45.50 21.22 -14.94
N LYS A 76 45.70 20.02 -14.39
CA LYS A 76 47.01 19.42 -14.16
C LYS A 76 47.22 18.32 -15.19
N VAL A 77 48.23 18.47 -16.02
CA VAL A 77 48.69 17.44 -16.96
C VAL A 77 49.78 16.64 -16.26
N GLU A 78 49.55 15.35 -16.11
CA GLU A 78 50.47 14.41 -15.50
C GLU A 78 51.27 13.65 -16.57
N GLY A 79 52.48 13.25 -16.22
CA GLY A 79 53.37 12.55 -17.13
C GLY A 79 54.74 12.29 -16.51
N TYR A 80 55.76 12.16 -17.36
CA TYR A 80 57.11 11.78 -16.96
C TYR A 80 58.16 12.68 -17.61
N ASN A 81 59.25 12.96 -16.87
CA ASN A 81 60.43 13.72 -17.30
C ASN A 81 60.18 15.15 -17.80
N PHE A 82 59.21 15.86 -17.21
CA PHE A 82 59.05 17.29 -17.49
C PHE A 82 60.20 18.09 -16.87
N THR A 83 60.88 18.90 -17.68
CA THR A 83 62.03 19.71 -17.25
C THR A 83 61.84 21.16 -17.69
N GLY A 84 62.51 22.09 -17.00
CA GLY A 84 62.35 23.54 -17.22
C GLY A 84 61.20 24.17 -16.43
N GLY A 85 60.89 25.43 -16.72
CA GLY A 85 59.87 26.21 -15.99
C GLY A 85 58.51 26.34 -16.70
N SER A 86 58.47 26.15 -18.02
CA SER A 86 57.28 26.31 -18.86
C SER A 86 57.20 25.22 -19.91
N ALA A 87 56.00 24.86 -20.34
CA ALA A 87 55.75 23.92 -21.43
C ALA A 87 54.59 24.44 -22.32
N ASN A 88 54.65 24.17 -23.62
CA ASN A 88 53.53 24.41 -24.52
C ASN A 88 52.60 23.18 -24.52
N VAL A 89 51.35 23.38 -24.15
CA VAL A 89 50.32 22.35 -24.15
C VAL A 89 49.36 22.60 -25.31
N ARG A 90 49.29 21.66 -26.24
CA ARG A 90 48.43 21.70 -27.42
C ARG A 90 47.16 20.91 -27.17
N PHE A 91 46.02 21.57 -27.38
CA PHE A 91 44.71 20.94 -27.45
C PHE A 91 44.30 20.86 -28.92
N ALA A 92 44.21 19.64 -29.47
CA ALA A 92 43.96 19.37 -30.88
C ALA A 92 42.62 18.65 -31.09
N VAL A 93 41.95 18.97 -32.20
CA VAL A 93 40.75 18.31 -32.71
C VAL A 93 40.89 18.10 -34.21
N SER A 94 40.00 17.31 -34.82
CA SER A 94 40.01 17.08 -36.28
C SER A 94 39.93 18.36 -37.12
N LYS A 95 39.37 19.45 -36.57
CA LYS A 95 39.18 20.75 -37.23
C LYS A 95 40.30 21.76 -36.99
N GLY A 96 41.29 21.47 -36.14
CA GLY A 96 42.37 22.41 -35.80
C GLY A 96 42.96 22.20 -34.40
N TYR A 97 43.79 23.12 -33.94
CA TYR A 97 44.44 23.04 -32.63
C TYR A 97 44.62 24.42 -31.98
N LEU A 98 44.78 24.42 -30.66
CA LEU A 98 45.09 25.60 -29.85
C LEU A 98 46.24 25.28 -28.88
N ASP A 99 47.23 26.16 -28.82
CA ASP A 99 48.39 26.03 -27.94
C ASP A 99 48.28 27.02 -26.78
N VAL A 100 48.55 26.53 -25.57
CA VAL A 100 48.58 27.34 -24.35
C VAL A 100 49.87 27.08 -23.58
N GLN A 101 50.40 28.11 -22.93
CA GLN A 101 51.52 27.94 -22.02
C GLN A 101 51.06 27.36 -20.67
N GLY A 102 51.68 26.25 -20.28
CA GLY A 102 51.60 25.66 -18.96
C GLY A 102 52.88 25.91 -18.15
N GLN A 103 52.75 25.93 -16.83
CA GLN A 103 53.84 26.01 -15.88
C GLN A 103 54.23 24.60 -15.42
N VAL A 104 55.50 24.25 -15.52
CA VAL A 104 56.01 22.97 -15.00
C VAL A 104 56.15 23.10 -13.48
N LEU A 105 55.38 22.32 -12.72
CA LEU A 105 55.42 22.33 -11.25
C LEU A 105 56.40 21.29 -10.70
N SER A 106 56.48 20.14 -11.36
CA SER A 106 57.35 19.02 -10.99
C SER A 106 57.74 18.21 -12.23
N PRO A 107 58.69 17.27 -12.10
CA PRO A 107 59.03 16.35 -13.19
C PRO A 107 57.87 15.49 -13.72
N THR A 108 56.74 15.47 -13.01
CA THR A 108 55.56 14.67 -13.34
C THR A 108 54.29 15.49 -13.53
N THR A 109 54.32 16.81 -13.34
CA THR A 109 53.10 17.64 -13.33
C THR A 109 53.31 19.01 -13.96
N ILE A 110 52.44 19.35 -14.92
CA ILE A 110 52.32 20.66 -15.55
C ILE A 110 50.95 21.24 -15.21
N GLN A 111 50.91 22.48 -14.73
CA GLN A 111 49.67 23.21 -14.53
C GLN A 111 49.41 24.12 -15.72
N VAL A 112 48.23 24.01 -16.33
CA VAL A 112 47.85 24.83 -17.48
C VAL A 112 46.41 25.30 -17.34
N THR A 113 46.09 26.42 -17.98
CA THR A 113 44.72 26.93 -18.07
C THR A 113 44.18 26.63 -19.46
N THR A 114 43.01 26.00 -19.53
CA THR A 114 42.43 25.57 -20.81
C THR A 114 42.05 26.75 -21.69
N PRO A 115 42.31 26.68 -23.02
CA PRO A 115 41.96 27.75 -23.94
C PRO A 115 40.46 27.78 -24.23
N ASN A 116 39.99 28.90 -24.79
CA ASN A 116 38.64 29.01 -25.33
C ASN A 116 38.53 28.19 -26.64
N PHE A 117 37.56 27.28 -26.67
CA PHE A 117 37.27 26.32 -27.74
C PHE A 117 35.99 26.64 -28.55
N ASP A 118 35.38 27.82 -28.39
CA ASP A 118 34.13 28.22 -29.06
C ASP A 118 34.19 28.05 -30.58
N LYS A 119 35.36 28.29 -31.17
CA LYS A 119 35.60 28.14 -32.61
C LYS A 119 35.43 26.70 -33.13
N TYR A 120 35.67 25.70 -32.28
CA TYR A 120 35.73 24.29 -32.70
C TYR A 120 34.54 23.46 -32.18
N GLY A 121 33.84 23.94 -31.16
CA GLY A 121 32.69 23.25 -30.56
C GLY A 121 33.07 22.27 -29.44
N PRO A 122 32.07 21.61 -28.83
CA PRO A 122 32.23 20.70 -27.69
C PRO A 122 32.72 19.32 -28.18
N LEU A 123 33.98 19.23 -28.55
CA LEU A 123 34.60 18.01 -29.06
C LEU A 123 35.56 17.41 -28.03
N GLN A 124 35.79 16.11 -28.13
CA GLN A 124 36.90 15.47 -27.42
C GLN A 124 38.21 15.96 -28.05
N THR A 125 39.07 16.55 -27.22
CA THR A 125 40.33 17.16 -27.62
C THR A 125 41.49 16.25 -27.23
N GLU A 126 42.45 16.07 -28.13
CA GLU A 126 43.74 15.45 -27.81
C GLU A 126 44.68 16.50 -27.21
N VAL A 127 45.28 16.16 -26.08
CA VAL A 127 46.24 17.01 -25.36
C VAL A 127 47.64 16.45 -25.52
N ARG A 128 48.56 17.29 -26.02
CA ARG A 128 49.99 16.96 -26.19
C ARG A 128 50.84 18.05 -25.57
N VAL A 129 52.04 17.70 -25.13
CA VAL A 129 52.97 18.64 -24.47
C VAL A 129 54.24 18.77 -25.30
N ALA A 130 54.78 19.98 -25.39
CA ALA A 130 56.11 20.28 -25.91
C ALA A 130 56.87 21.16 -24.92
N LEU A 131 58.05 20.73 -24.49
CA LEU A 131 58.98 21.57 -23.75
C LEU A 131 59.60 22.64 -24.67
N PRO A 132 60.15 23.75 -24.13
CA PRO A 132 60.67 24.84 -24.95
C PRO A 132 61.82 24.37 -25.86
N GLY A 133 61.67 24.56 -27.17
CA GLY A 133 62.66 24.13 -28.17
C GLY A 133 62.57 22.66 -28.59
N GLU A 134 61.66 21.89 -28.01
CA GLU A 134 61.49 20.45 -28.25
C GLU A 134 60.20 20.15 -29.06
N SER A 135 60.11 18.92 -29.57
CA SER A 135 58.92 18.43 -30.32
C SER A 135 57.78 17.98 -29.40
N PHE A 136 56.54 17.94 -29.89
CA PHE A 136 55.40 17.46 -29.09
C PHE A 136 55.50 15.96 -28.77
N THR A 137 54.91 15.55 -27.65
CA THR A 137 54.79 14.14 -27.28
C THR A 137 54.09 13.32 -28.37
N ASN A 138 54.59 12.10 -28.58
CA ASN A 138 53.98 11.09 -29.46
C ASN A 138 52.71 10.48 -28.85
N ILE A 139 52.65 10.41 -27.52
CA ILE A 139 51.48 9.99 -26.74
C ILE A 139 50.65 11.23 -26.39
N SER A 140 49.34 11.14 -26.57
CA SER A 140 48.37 12.15 -26.17
C SER A 140 47.49 11.63 -25.03
N THR A 141 46.95 12.56 -24.25
CA THR A 141 45.81 12.29 -23.35
C THR A 141 44.57 12.98 -23.90
N SER A 142 43.38 12.64 -23.42
CA SER A 142 42.13 13.21 -23.94
C SER A 142 41.47 14.14 -22.94
N TYR A 143 40.97 15.28 -23.41
CA TYR A 143 40.23 16.25 -22.60
C TYR A 143 38.90 16.60 -23.27
N LYS A 144 37.79 16.49 -22.53
CA LYS A 144 36.43 16.71 -23.06
C LYS A 144 35.98 18.16 -22.84
N VAL A 145 35.66 18.86 -23.93
CA VAL A 145 35.15 20.24 -23.87
C VAL A 145 33.62 20.24 -23.96
N TYR A 146 32.93 20.97 -23.08
CA TYR A 146 31.45 21.11 -23.06
C TYR A 146 31.00 22.57 -23.12
N HIS A 147 29.81 22.90 -23.67
CA HIS A 147 29.37 24.30 -23.79
C HIS A 147 29.13 25.01 -22.44
N VAL A 148 29.26 26.34 -22.37
CA VAL A 148 28.86 27.12 -21.17
C VAL A 148 27.36 27.34 -21.09
N HIS A 149 26.66 27.41 -22.23
CA HIS A 149 25.19 27.41 -22.26
C HIS A 149 24.58 26.07 -21.78
N PHE A 150 25.41 25.02 -21.68
CA PHE A 150 25.02 23.71 -21.16
C PHE A 150 24.91 23.68 -19.64
N LEU A 151 25.42 24.65 -18.87
CA LEU A 151 25.27 24.62 -17.40
C LEU A 151 23.83 24.73 -16.90
N THR A 152 22.85 25.07 -17.75
CA THR A 152 21.43 24.95 -17.39
C THR A 152 20.69 23.85 -18.16
N GLN A 153 21.33 23.21 -19.15
CA GLN A 153 20.73 22.18 -20.02
C GLN A 153 21.30 20.78 -19.79
N SER A 154 22.46 20.63 -19.15
CA SER A 154 23.04 19.32 -18.82
C SER A 154 22.98 19.00 -17.33
N VAL A 155 22.14 19.73 -16.59
CA VAL A 155 21.92 19.50 -15.17
C VAL A 155 20.84 18.45 -15.00
N THR A 156 21.05 17.53 -14.06
CA THR A 156 20.09 16.47 -13.78
C THR A 156 18.75 17.05 -13.37
N ASN A 157 17.73 16.63 -14.09
CA ASN A 157 16.35 16.88 -13.73
C ASN A 157 15.81 15.65 -13.00
N ALA A 158 15.56 15.81 -11.70
CA ALA A 158 15.07 14.73 -10.85
C ALA A 158 13.78 14.10 -11.39
N SER A 159 12.79 14.92 -11.76
CA SER A 159 11.46 14.43 -12.18
C SER A 159 11.45 13.74 -13.56
N LYS A 160 12.53 13.86 -14.33
CA LYS A 160 12.75 13.13 -15.59
C LYS A 160 13.74 11.97 -15.47
N SER A 161 14.58 11.96 -14.43
CA SER A 161 15.52 10.88 -14.17
C SER A 161 14.80 9.62 -13.71
N LEU A 162 15.35 8.46 -14.07
CA LEU A 162 14.66 7.18 -13.95
C LEU A 162 15.50 6.17 -13.17
N GLY A 163 14.89 5.53 -12.17
CA GLY A 163 15.43 4.34 -11.54
C GLY A 163 14.82 3.09 -12.14
N PHE A 164 15.62 2.09 -12.50
CA PHE A 164 15.14 0.79 -12.97
C PHE A 164 15.97 -0.36 -12.39
N GLY A 165 15.30 -1.46 -12.09
CA GLY A 165 15.89 -2.63 -11.43
C GLY A 165 14.83 -3.44 -10.69
N PRO A 166 15.16 -4.65 -10.21
CA PRO A 166 14.17 -5.57 -9.68
C PRO A 166 13.37 -5.02 -8.50
N CYS A 167 13.99 -4.26 -7.60
CA CYS A 167 13.31 -3.71 -6.43
C CYS A 167 12.46 -2.46 -6.73
N LEU A 168 12.73 -1.73 -7.82
CA LEU A 168 12.03 -0.49 -8.16
C LEU A 168 10.85 -0.70 -9.12
N MET A 169 10.95 -1.72 -9.96
CA MET A 169 9.95 -1.99 -10.99
C MET A 169 8.79 -2.78 -10.41
N LEU A 170 7.56 -2.28 -10.52
CA LEU A 170 6.35 -2.94 -10.00
C LEU A 170 6.23 -4.41 -10.46
N SER A 171 6.69 -4.72 -11.68
CA SER A 171 6.70 -6.06 -12.25
C SER A 171 7.61 -7.06 -11.54
N LEU A 172 8.64 -6.58 -10.84
CA LEU A 172 9.67 -7.41 -10.20
C LEU A 172 9.79 -7.16 -8.68
N ALA A 173 9.25 -6.06 -8.16
CA ALA A 173 9.45 -5.60 -6.79
C ALA A 173 8.95 -6.57 -5.71
N HIS A 174 8.11 -7.54 -6.08
CA HIS A 174 7.59 -8.61 -5.22
C HIS A 174 8.41 -9.91 -5.29
N LEU A 175 9.41 -9.98 -6.17
CA LEU A 175 10.25 -11.15 -6.43
C LEU A 175 11.68 -10.94 -5.92
N VAL A 176 11.92 -10.02 -4.98
CA VAL A 176 13.27 -9.77 -4.43
C VAL A 176 13.37 -10.42 -3.05
N MET A 177 14.46 -11.13 -2.79
CA MET A 177 14.69 -11.76 -1.48
C MET A 177 15.26 -10.76 -0.47
N ALA A 178 14.86 -10.91 0.80
CA ALA A 178 15.53 -10.26 1.91
C ALA A 178 16.88 -10.94 2.21
N GLN A 179 17.81 -10.18 2.82
CA GLN A 179 19.15 -10.64 3.22
C GLN A 179 20.08 -11.04 2.06
N GLU A 180 19.62 -10.92 0.81
CA GLU A 180 20.41 -11.14 -0.39
C GLU A 180 20.72 -9.81 -1.08
N PRO A 181 21.93 -9.61 -1.63
CA PRO A 181 22.26 -8.36 -2.31
C PRO A 181 21.38 -8.16 -3.55
N THR A 182 20.89 -6.92 -3.71
CA THR A 182 20.14 -6.48 -4.87
C THR A 182 20.68 -5.14 -5.35
N SER A 183 20.62 -4.93 -6.66
CA SER A 183 21.09 -3.70 -7.29
C SER A 183 20.05 -3.13 -8.24
N PHE A 184 20.05 -1.81 -8.36
CA PHE A 184 19.28 -1.08 -9.36
C PHE A 184 20.13 0.04 -9.96
N VAL A 185 19.71 0.54 -11.11
CA VAL A 185 20.42 1.58 -11.86
C VAL A 185 19.58 2.85 -11.86
N ILE A 186 20.22 3.98 -11.57
CA ILE A 186 19.66 5.31 -11.78
C ILE A 186 20.25 5.84 -13.08
N GLN A 187 19.40 6.17 -14.04
CA GLN A 187 19.78 6.89 -15.25
C GLN A 187 19.41 8.37 -15.05
N ALA A 188 20.43 9.21 -14.93
CA ALA A 188 20.25 10.65 -14.88
C ALA A 188 19.94 11.20 -16.28
N VAL A 189 19.01 12.15 -16.30
CA VAL A 189 18.47 12.77 -17.51
C VAL A 189 18.39 14.27 -17.28
N ASP A 190 18.64 15.05 -18.31
CA ASP A 190 18.52 16.50 -18.25
C ASP A 190 17.06 17.00 -18.37
N LYS A 191 16.88 18.33 -18.39
CA LYS A 191 15.56 18.95 -18.50
C LYS A 191 14.94 18.77 -19.89
N GLU A 192 15.72 18.52 -20.93
CA GLU A 192 15.27 18.22 -22.29
C GLU A 192 14.84 16.74 -22.45
N GLY A 193 15.26 15.87 -21.54
CA GLY A 193 14.98 14.43 -21.60
C GLY A 193 16.13 13.62 -22.22
N VAL A 194 17.31 14.21 -22.39
CA VAL A 194 18.50 13.53 -22.93
C VAL A 194 19.27 12.88 -21.79
N GLN A 195 19.75 11.65 -22.04
CA GLN A 195 20.57 10.91 -21.08
C GLN A 195 21.88 11.67 -20.84
N ARG A 196 22.26 11.82 -19.57
CA ARG A 196 23.54 12.44 -19.23
C ARG A 196 24.70 11.59 -19.73
N ASP A 197 25.78 12.26 -20.11
CA ASP A 197 27.02 11.68 -20.61
C ASP A 197 28.22 11.97 -19.69
N CYS A 198 27.92 12.44 -18.48
CA CYS A 198 28.84 12.78 -17.40
C CYS A 198 28.23 12.39 -16.06
N GLY A 199 29.08 11.91 -15.15
CA GLY A 199 28.72 11.60 -13.76
C GLY A 199 28.80 12.81 -12.82
N GLY A 200 28.91 12.54 -11.53
CA GLY A 200 29.08 13.51 -10.45
C GLY A 200 27.81 13.95 -9.75
N ASP A 201 26.65 13.36 -10.07
CA ASP A 201 25.40 13.63 -9.38
C ASP A 201 25.34 12.93 -8.02
N VAL A 202 24.83 13.65 -7.02
CA VAL A 202 24.66 13.13 -5.67
C VAL A 202 23.19 12.74 -5.46
N PHE A 203 22.98 11.49 -5.07
CA PHE A 203 21.67 10.94 -4.72
C PHE A 203 21.65 10.47 -3.27
N THR A 204 20.58 10.79 -2.56
CA THR A 204 20.25 10.25 -1.23
C THR A 204 19.19 9.18 -1.38
N ILE A 205 19.45 7.99 -0.84
CA ILE A 205 18.58 6.82 -0.98
C ILE A 205 18.24 6.30 0.40
N ARG A 206 16.94 6.24 0.70
CA ARG A 206 16.42 5.80 2.00
C ARG A 206 15.38 4.70 1.83
N LEU A 207 15.57 3.61 2.56
CA LEU A 207 14.63 2.50 2.66
C LEU A 207 13.92 2.58 4.03
N THR A 208 12.59 2.56 4.02
CA THR A 208 11.75 2.63 5.24
C THR A 208 10.72 1.51 5.26
N GLU A 209 10.64 0.75 6.33
CA GLU A 209 9.64 -0.30 6.52
C GLU A 209 8.24 0.27 6.74
N VAL A 210 7.23 -0.35 6.12
CA VAL A 210 5.82 -0.02 6.32
C VAL A 210 5.25 -0.96 7.37
N THR A 211 5.08 -0.46 8.59
CA THR A 211 4.54 -1.21 9.74
C THR A 211 3.58 -0.35 10.56
N ASP A 212 2.56 -1.00 11.13
CA ASP A 212 1.61 -0.39 12.06
C ASP A 212 2.15 -0.35 13.51
N ALA A 213 3.39 -0.78 13.73
CA ALA A 213 4.00 -0.85 15.05
C ALA A 213 4.30 0.54 15.64
N PRO A 214 4.06 0.77 16.94
CA PRO A 214 4.26 2.08 17.60
C PRO A 214 5.71 2.56 17.62
N ASP A 215 6.68 1.64 17.57
CA ASP A 215 8.11 1.93 17.75
C ASP A 215 8.81 2.42 16.46
N GLY A 216 8.06 2.59 15.38
CA GLY A 216 8.59 2.93 14.05
C GLY A 216 9.20 1.72 13.33
N GLY A 217 9.11 1.73 12.00
CA GLY A 217 9.70 0.68 11.16
C GLY A 217 11.21 0.79 10.98
N ILE A 218 11.85 -0.27 10.48
CA ILE A 218 13.27 -0.26 10.12
C ILE A 218 13.55 0.84 9.08
N GLN A 219 14.55 1.69 9.34
CA GLN A 219 15.06 2.68 8.40
C GLN A 219 16.53 2.40 8.06
N MET A 220 16.88 2.49 6.78
CA MET A 220 18.24 2.28 6.28
C MET A 220 18.55 3.32 5.20
N ASP A 221 19.65 4.04 5.37
CA ASP A 221 20.21 4.91 4.33
C ASP A 221 21.24 4.10 3.51
N ILE A 222 21.10 4.12 2.19
CA ILE A 222 21.94 3.35 1.26
C ILE A 222 23.03 4.27 0.71
N SER A 223 24.28 4.01 1.09
CA SER A 223 25.45 4.83 0.70
C SER A 223 26.26 4.26 -0.46
N THR A 224 26.03 3.00 -0.84
CA THR A 224 26.83 2.31 -1.88
C THR A 224 26.31 2.66 -3.27
N ILE A 225 26.76 3.81 -3.78
CA ILE A 225 26.44 4.31 -5.12
C ILE A 225 27.71 4.34 -5.96
N ASN A 226 27.73 3.56 -7.04
CA ASN A 226 28.84 3.51 -7.99
C ASN A 226 28.50 4.34 -9.23
N ASP A 227 29.15 5.50 -9.36
CA ASP A 227 29.04 6.38 -10.53
C ASP A 227 29.89 5.84 -11.69
N LYS A 228 29.24 5.60 -12.83
CA LYS A 228 29.90 5.12 -14.06
C LYS A 228 30.52 6.24 -14.90
N GLY A 229 30.29 7.50 -14.56
CA GLY A 229 30.77 8.65 -15.30
C GLY A 229 30.03 8.90 -16.62
N ASP A 230 29.01 8.10 -16.94
CA ASP A 230 28.20 8.18 -18.15
C ASP A 230 26.72 8.52 -17.83
N GLY A 231 26.49 9.20 -16.69
CA GLY A 231 25.16 9.55 -16.21
C GLY A 231 24.39 8.39 -15.58
N ARG A 232 25.02 7.21 -15.43
CA ARG A 232 24.44 6.05 -14.74
C ARG A 232 25.08 5.82 -13.38
N TYR A 233 24.25 5.47 -12.42
CA TYR A 233 24.65 5.20 -11.05
C TYR A 233 24.10 3.84 -10.64
N ILE A 234 24.99 2.90 -10.31
CA ILE A 234 24.60 1.58 -9.83
C ILE A 234 24.54 1.62 -8.31
N VAL A 235 23.38 1.29 -7.76
CA VAL A 235 23.14 1.26 -6.32
C VAL A 235 23.00 -0.19 -5.91
N THR A 236 23.80 -0.62 -4.93
CA THR A 236 23.79 -2.01 -4.43
C THR A 236 23.58 -2.01 -2.92
N PHE A 237 22.62 -2.79 -2.44
CA PHE A 237 22.35 -2.92 -1.01
C PHE A 237 21.77 -4.30 -0.67
N VAL A 238 21.68 -4.61 0.62
CA VAL A 238 21.09 -5.85 1.13
C VAL A 238 19.83 -5.48 1.92
N PRO A 239 18.62 -5.89 1.49
CA PRO A 239 17.41 -5.62 2.25
C PRO A 239 17.45 -6.28 3.63
N PRO A 240 17.07 -5.58 4.72
CA PRO A 240 17.38 -6.02 6.08
C PRO A 240 16.46 -7.14 6.57
N ALA A 241 15.19 -7.10 6.15
CA ALA A 241 14.16 -8.03 6.58
C ALA A 241 13.12 -8.24 5.46
N ALA A 242 12.36 -9.32 5.57
CA ALA A 242 11.21 -9.58 4.70
C ALA A 242 10.03 -8.70 5.13
N GLY A 243 9.28 -8.15 4.17
CA GLY A 243 8.19 -7.23 4.45
C GLY A 243 7.97 -6.19 3.35
N LYS A 244 7.07 -5.25 3.63
CA LYS A 244 6.78 -4.11 2.74
C LYS A 244 7.64 -2.92 3.13
N PHE A 245 8.35 -2.35 2.16
CA PHE A 245 9.22 -1.21 2.35
C PHE A 245 8.91 -0.13 1.31
N ILE A 246 9.30 1.10 1.63
CA ILE A 246 9.26 2.26 0.75
C ILE A 246 10.70 2.71 0.50
N LEU A 247 11.10 2.78 -0.76
CA LEU A 247 12.41 3.21 -1.19
C LEU A 247 12.32 4.60 -1.83
N ALA A 248 12.84 5.60 -1.13
CA ALA A 248 12.90 6.99 -1.59
C ALA A 248 14.29 7.28 -2.19
N ILE A 249 14.32 7.89 -3.37
CA ILE A 249 15.53 8.29 -4.09
C ILE A 249 15.39 9.77 -4.40
N THR A 250 16.29 10.57 -3.81
CA THR A 250 16.29 12.03 -3.93
C THR A 250 17.58 12.48 -4.56
N PHE A 251 17.49 13.33 -5.58
CA PHE A 251 18.62 14.05 -6.15
C PHE A 251 18.89 15.30 -5.32
N GLU A 252 20.14 15.53 -4.91
CA GLU A 252 20.53 16.60 -3.98
C GLU A 252 20.78 17.97 -4.64
N GLY A 253 20.57 18.09 -5.96
CA GLY A 253 20.70 19.38 -6.65
C GLY A 253 22.13 19.78 -7.01
N THR A 254 23.01 18.81 -7.28
CA THR A 254 24.37 19.09 -7.78
C THR A 254 24.36 19.88 -9.08
N PHE A 255 25.39 20.71 -9.29
CA PHE A 255 25.56 21.56 -10.48
C PHE A 255 24.39 22.52 -10.73
N ASP A 256 23.89 23.17 -9.67
CA ASP A 256 22.73 24.09 -9.70
C ASP A 256 21.41 23.42 -10.15
N GLY A 257 21.31 22.10 -9.95
CA GLY A 257 20.10 21.33 -10.22
C GLY A 257 19.04 21.55 -9.16
N ILE A 258 17.78 21.41 -9.56
CA ILE A 258 16.67 21.44 -8.61
C ILE A 258 16.66 20.10 -7.87
N ALA A 259 16.97 20.15 -6.57
CA ALA A 259 16.88 19.00 -5.69
C ALA A 259 15.44 18.48 -5.63
N GLY A 260 15.27 17.16 -5.58
CA GLY A 260 13.94 16.56 -5.52
C GLY A 260 13.93 15.05 -5.76
N PRO A 261 12.78 14.41 -5.55
CA PRO A 261 12.61 12.98 -5.78
C PRO A 261 12.71 12.65 -7.26
N ILE A 262 13.31 11.52 -7.59
CA ILE A 262 13.33 11.05 -8.99
C ILE A 262 11.93 10.60 -9.43
N ARG A 263 11.70 10.48 -10.75
CA ARG A 263 10.42 10.02 -11.28
C ARG A 263 10.03 8.65 -10.73
N GLY A 264 8.82 8.57 -10.14
CA GLY A 264 8.30 7.33 -9.54
C GLY A 264 8.71 7.12 -8.10
N SER A 265 9.60 7.94 -7.54
CA SER A 265 9.92 7.91 -6.13
C SER A 265 8.83 8.61 -5.31
N PRO A 266 8.41 8.06 -4.16
CA PRO A 266 8.91 6.84 -3.53
C PRO A 266 8.38 5.54 -4.16
N PHE A 267 9.22 4.50 -4.19
CA PHE A 267 8.88 3.19 -4.75
C PHE A 267 8.41 2.22 -3.66
N ALA A 268 7.35 1.46 -3.92
CA ALA A 268 6.92 0.38 -3.04
C ALA A 268 7.68 -0.91 -3.35
N CYS A 269 8.41 -1.45 -2.37
CA CYS A 269 9.19 -2.68 -2.47
C CYS A 269 8.59 -3.75 -1.55
N THR A 270 8.62 -5.03 -1.96
CA THR A 270 8.20 -6.15 -1.09
C THR A 270 9.24 -7.25 -1.12
N PHE A 271 9.95 -7.41 0.00
CA PHE A 271 11.02 -8.41 0.12
C PHE A 271 10.49 -9.71 0.68
N GLN A 272 10.82 -10.82 0.04
CA GLN A 272 10.41 -12.17 0.42
C GLN A 272 11.37 -12.78 1.44
N PRO A 273 10.87 -13.63 2.37
CA PRO A 273 11.73 -14.33 3.30
C PRO A 273 12.64 -15.33 2.58
N PRO A 274 13.89 -15.51 3.04
CA PRO A 274 14.79 -16.51 2.47
C PRO A 274 14.25 -17.92 2.73
N SER A 275 13.95 -18.65 1.67
CA SER A 275 13.54 -20.06 1.70
C SER A 275 13.86 -20.75 0.38
N ASP A 276 14.06 -22.07 0.38
CA ASP A 276 14.39 -22.83 -0.83
C ASP A 276 13.36 -22.64 -1.96
N GLU A 277 12.08 -22.53 -1.59
CA GLU A 277 11.01 -22.24 -2.55
C GLU A 277 11.12 -20.83 -3.14
N MET A 278 11.41 -19.83 -2.28
CA MET A 278 11.54 -18.44 -2.71
C MET A 278 12.80 -18.21 -3.52
N THR A 279 13.88 -18.95 -3.28
CA THR A 279 15.11 -18.90 -4.10
C THR A 279 14.82 -19.24 -5.56
N ILE A 280 13.90 -20.16 -5.84
CA ILE A 280 13.49 -20.53 -7.21
C ILE A 280 12.55 -19.46 -7.79
N ARG A 281 11.61 -18.95 -6.98
CA ARG A 281 10.58 -17.99 -7.43
C ARG A 281 11.08 -16.55 -7.57
N CYS A 282 12.05 -16.11 -6.79
CA CYS A 282 12.59 -14.74 -6.77
C CYS A 282 13.64 -14.50 -7.86
N VAL A 283 13.86 -13.23 -8.21
CA VAL A 283 15.00 -12.86 -9.05
C VAL A 283 16.30 -13.26 -8.38
N PRO A 284 17.35 -13.60 -9.16
CA PRO A 284 18.66 -13.92 -8.60
C PRO A 284 19.21 -12.73 -7.80
N SER A 285 20.11 -13.02 -6.87
CA SER A 285 20.89 -11.97 -6.21
C SER A 285 21.69 -11.18 -7.25
N ILE A 286 21.68 -9.84 -7.13
CA ILE A 286 22.40 -8.93 -8.03
C ILE A 286 23.38 -8.13 -7.18
N ALA A 287 24.59 -8.67 -7.04
CA ALA A 287 25.67 -8.05 -6.29
C ALA A 287 26.61 -7.23 -7.20
N ARG A 288 26.72 -7.63 -8.48
CA ARG A 288 27.62 -7.05 -9.48
C ARG A 288 26.84 -6.66 -10.73
N GLU A 289 27.46 -5.81 -11.54
CA GLU A 289 26.89 -5.38 -12.82
C GLU A 289 26.62 -6.54 -13.79
N ASP A 290 27.50 -7.54 -13.81
CA ASP A 290 27.35 -8.71 -14.70
C ASP A 290 26.13 -9.57 -14.34
N ASP A 291 25.65 -9.50 -13.09
CA ASP A 291 24.50 -10.29 -12.61
C ASP A 291 23.18 -9.83 -13.26
N PHE A 292 23.13 -8.61 -13.82
CA PHE A 292 21.99 -8.14 -14.62
C PHE A 292 21.81 -8.95 -15.91
N ASN A 293 22.83 -9.68 -16.37
CA ASN A 293 22.77 -10.59 -17.52
C ASN A 293 22.26 -12.00 -17.16
N SER A 294 21.69 -12.19 -15.96
CA SER A 294 21.14 -13.48 -15.59
C SER A 294 19.95 -13.87 -16.47
N SER A 295 19.98 -15.08 -17.02
CA SER A 295 18.91 -15.65 -17.84
C SER A 295 17.58 -15.75 -17.08
N ASP A 296 17.62 -15.98 -15.76
CA ASP A 296 16.42 -16.04 -14.92
C ASP A 296 15.77 -14.66 -14.74
N LEU A 297 16.57 -13.60 -14.58
CA LEU A 297 16.06 -12.24 -14.49
C LEU A 297 15.40 -11.84 -15.82
N ILE A 298 16.08 -12.08 -16.94
CA ILE A 298 15.58 -11.82 -18.30
C ILE A 298 14.26 -12.56 -18.53
N ARG A 299 14.21 -13.85 -18.22
CA ARG A 299 12.99 -14.67 -18.38
C ARG A 299 11.81 -14.16 -17.55
N LYS A 300 12.04 -13.78 -16.29
CA LYS A 300 10.97 -13.27 -15.40
C LYS A 300 10.44 -11.93 -15.88
N LEU A 301 11.33 -10.99 -16.22
CA LEU A 301 10.95 -9.69 -16.77
C LEU A 301 10.20 -9.85 -18.10
N TYR A 302 10.67 -10.73 -18.98
CA TYR A 302 10.07 -10.95 -20.29
C TYR A 302 8.69 -11.65 -20.21
N THR A 303 8.49 -12.55 -19.23
CA THR A 303 7.19 -13.19 -19.00
C THR A 303 6.12 -12.16 -18.66
N ASP A 304 6.43 -11.22 -17.76
CA ASP A 304 5.50 -10.14 -17.39
C ASP A 304 5.27 -9.16 -18.55
N THR A 305 6.32 -8.84 -19.31
CA THR A 305 6.23 -8.02 -20.54
C THR A 305 5.27 -8.65 -21.56
N THR A 306 5.36 -9.96 -21.77
CA THR A 306 4.50 -10.70 -22.70
C THR A 306 3.04 -10.72 -22.23
N LYS A 307 2.81 -10.90 -20.92
CA LYS A 307 1.47 -10.84 -20.32
C LYS A 307 0.84 -9.46 -20.55
N ARG A 308 1.57 -8.38 -20.26
CA ARG A 308 1.12 -7.01 -20.50
C ARG A 308 0.83 -6.72 -21.97
N ALA A 309 1.63 -7.26 -22.89
CA ALA A 309 1.34 -7.17 -24.32
C ALA A 309 0.00 -7.83 -24.69
N GLY A 310 -0.31 -8.99 -24.09
CA GLY A 310 -1.60 -9.66 -24.24
C GLY A 310 -2.75 -8.81 -23.69
N ASP A 311 -2.56 -8.21 -22.51
CA ASP A 311 -3.55 -7.35 -21.87
C ASP A 311 -3.84 -6.10 -22.71
N PHE A 312 -2.82 -5.39 -23.20
CA PHE A 312 -3.03 -4.22 -24.07
C PHE A 312 -3.70 -4.57 -25.40
N LYS A 313 -3.40 -5.72 -26.00
CA LYS A 313 -4.12 -6.22 -27.19
C LYS A 313 -5.59 -6.47 -26.90
N ARG A 314 -5.90 -7.07 -25.74
CA ARG A 314 -7.29 -7.29 -25.30
C ARG A 314 -8.00 -5.95 -25.05
N VAL A 315 -7.35 -5.02 -24.37
CA VAL A 315 -7.86 -3.67 -24.11
C VAL A 315 -8.18 -2.95 -25.42
N LEU A 316 -7.26 -2.97 -26.41
CA LEU A 316 -7.51 -2.38 -27.72
C LEU A 316 -8.72 -2.99 -28.42
N LYS A 317 -8.89 -4.31 -28.35
CA LYS A 317 -10.06 -5.00 -28.91
C LYS A 317 -11.35 -4.57 -28.22
N GLU A 318 -11.34 -4.43 -26.90
CA GLU A 318 -12.50 -3.99 -26.13
C GLU A 318 -12.83 -2.50 -26.37
N LEU A 319 -11.82 -1.63 -26.45
CA LEU A 319 -12.00 -0.21 -26.80
C LEU A 319 -12.52 0.00 -28.23
N LYS A 320 -12.24 -0.93 -29.15
CA LYS A 320 -12.74 -0.91 -30.53
C LYS A 320 -14.07 -1.63 -30.71
N ALA A 321 -14.60 -2.27 -29.67
CA ALA A 321 -15.88 -2.97 -29.76
C ALA A 321 -17.02 -1.97 -30.01
N ASP A 322 -17.95 -2.37 -30.85
CA ASP A 322 -19.19 -1.64 -31.07
C ASP A 322 -20.13 -1.82 -29.89
N ILE A 323 -20.94 -0.78 -29.62
CA ILE A 323 -21.98 -0.84 -28.60
C ILE A 323 -23.22 -1.45 -29.26
N PRO A 324 -23.71 -2.60 -28.77
CA PRO A 324 -24.95 -3.19 -29.27
C PRO A 324 -26.14 -2.21 -29.18
N SER A 325 -27.05 -2.27 -30.14
CA SER A 325 -28.25 -1.40 -30.17
C SER A 325 -29.35 -1.81 -29.18
N ASN A 326 -29.19 -2.94 -28.49
CA ASN A 326 -30.16 -3.40 -27.50
C ASN A 326 -29.95 -2.73 -26.14
N ASP A 327 -31.04 -2.51 -25.41
CA ASP A 327 -30.98 -1.72 -24.18
C ASP A 327 -30.19 -2.40 -23.05
N VAL A 328 -30.16 -3.74 -22.99
CA VAL A 328 -29.47 -4.48 -21.92
C VAL A 328 -27.99 -4.67 -22.24
N ASP A 329 -27.65 -5.28 -23.39
CA ASP A 329 -26.23 -5.54 -23.70
C ASP A 329 -25.50 -4.25 -24.12
N GLY A 330 -26.21 -3.26 -24.68
CA GLY A 330 -25.66 -1.93 -24.95
C GLY A 330 -25.25 -1.18 -23.68
N LEU A 331 -26.08 -1.25 -22.62
CA LEU A 331 -25.76 -0.65 -21.32
C LEU A 331 -24.58 -1.34 -20.65
N GLU A 332 -24.54 -2.67 -20.66
CA GLU A 332 -23.43 -3.45 -20.07
C GLU A 332 -22.12 -3.24 -20.83
N ALA A 333 -22.16 -3.19 -22.16
CA ALA A 333 -21.00 -2.86 -22.99
C ALA A 333 -20.48 -1.45 -22.68
N LEU A 334 -21.38 -0.47 -22.55
CA LEU A 334 -21.00 0.90 -22.23
C LEU A 334 -20.39 1.03 -20.83
N LYS A 335 -20.98 0.36 -19.82
CA LYS A 335 -20.43 0.28 -18.46
C LYS A 335 -19.02 -0.29 -18.49
N LYS A 336 -18.82 -1.42 -19.17
CA LYS A 336 -17.52 -2.06 -19.29
C LYS A 336 -16.47 -1.16 -19.96
N ILE A 337 -16.84 -0.45 -21.04
CA ILE A 337 -15.92 0.48 -21.73
C ILE A 337 -15.57 1.66 -20.81
N LYS A 338 -16.54 2.28 -20.14
CA LYS A 338 -16.28 3.41 -19.24
C LYS A 338 -15.42 3.03 -18.04
N ASP A 339 -15.67 1.87 -17.43
CA ASP A 339 -14.86 1.36 -16.33
C ASP A 339 -13.42 1.06 -16.79
N LEU A 340 -13.27 0.50 -18.00
CA LEU A 340 -11.97 0.27 -18.59
C LEU A 340 -11.21 1.58 -18.85
N MET A 341 -11.87 2.60 -19.42
CA MET A 341 -11.26 3.91 -19.65
C MET A 341 -10.83 4.58 -18.34
N ARG A 342 -11.68 4.51 -17.29
CA ARG A 342 -11.35 5.05 -15.96
C ARG A 342 -10.12 4.35 -15.36
N LYS A 343 -10.03 3.02 -15.48
CA LYS A 343 -8.86 2.25 -15.03
C LYS A 343 -7.60 2.63 -15.80
N LEU A 344 -7.69 2.74 -17.13
CA LEU A 344 -6.56 3.12 -17.98
C LEU A 344 -6.03 4.52 -17.66
N ASP A 345 -6.91 5.46 -17.35
CA ASP A 345 -6.51 6.82 -16.98
C ASP A 345 -5.86 6.87 -15.59
N ASN A 346 -6.46 6.19 -14.59
CA ASN A 346 -5.88 6.07 -13.25
C ASN A 346 -4.48 5.43 -13.26
N ASP A 347 -4.29 4.39 -14.08
CA ASP A 347 -3.03 3.65 -14.16
C ASP A 347 -2.07 4.23 -15.21
N ARG A 348 -2.43 5.32 -15.91
CA ARG A 348 -1.68 5.85 -17.06
C ARG A 348 -0.22 6.16 -16.71
N ALA A 349 0.00 6.89 -15.63
CA ALA A 349 1.32 7.32 -15.20
C ALA A 349 2.19 6.12 -14.76
N ALA A 350 1.60 5.17 -14.04
CA ALA A 350 2.28 3.96 -13.57
C ALA A 350 2.66 3.05 -14.74
N ASN A 351 1.75 2.84 -15.70
CA ASN A 351 2.01 2.06 -16.91
C ASN A 351 3.10 2.70 -17.78
N GLN A 352 3.08 4.02 -17.94
CA GLN A 352 4.11 4.73 -18.70
C GLN A 352 5.49 4.61 -18.02
N LEU A 353 5.56 4.83 -16.70
CA LEU A 353 6.81 4.67 -15.94
C LEU A 353 7.37 3.25 -16.09
N LEU A 354 6.52 2.23 -15.89
CA LEU A 354 6.95 0.84 -15.95
C LEU A 354 7.40 0.44 -17.36
N GLN A 355 6.75 0.95 -18.41
CA GLN A 355 7.17 0.75 -19.80
C GLN A 355 8.58 1.32 -20.06
N GLU A 356 8.83 2.54 -19.59
CA GLU A 356 10.15 3.18 -19.72
C GLU A 356 11.23 2.47 -18.90
N GLN A 357 10.90 2.00 -17.68
CA GLN A 357 11.81 1.19 -16.86
C GLN A 357 12.17 -0.12 -17.54
N THR A 358 11.18 -0.85 -18.07
CA THR A 358 11.42 -2.11 -18.79
C THR A 358 12.30 -1.89 -20.02
N SER A 359 12.00 -0.87 -20.82
CA SER A 359 12.81 -0.54 -22.00
C SER A 359 14.26 -0.22 -21.63
N ASN A 360 14.48 0.66 -20.64
CA ASN A 360 15.84 1.02 -20.23
C ASN A 360 16.62 -0.15 -19.63
N LEU A 361 15.95 -1.07 -18.91
CA LEU A 361 16.60 -2.26 -18.37
C LEU A 361 17.07 -3.22 -19.47
N PHE A 362 16.28 -3.49 -20.51
CA PHE A 362 16.71 -4.33 -21.63
C PHE A 362 17.83 -3.66 -22.46
N HIS A 363 17.75 -2.35 -22.69
CA HIS A 363 18.84 -1.61 -23.35
C HIS A 363 20.13 -1.62 -22.52
N TYR A 364 20.01 -1.55 -21.19
CA TYR A 364 21.14 -1.68 -20.27
C TYR A 364 21.75 -3.08 -20.34
N MET A 365 20.93 -4.14 -20.27
CA MET A 365 21.34 -5.53 -20.44
C MET A 365 22.07 -5.74 -21.78
N LYS A 366 21.57 -5.16 -22.87
CA LYS A 366 22.24 -5.21 -24.18
C LYS A 366 23.61 -4.52 -24.15
N LYS A 367 23.77 -3.37 -23.46
CA LYS A 367 25.04 -2.65 -23.33
C LYS A 367 26.10 -3.45 -22.55
N ILE A 368 25.69 -4.21 -21.53
CA ILE A 368 26.59 -5.08 -20.76
C ILE A 368 26.93 -6.41 -21.49
N GLY A 369 26.38 -6.63 -22.69
CA GLY A 369 26.68 -7.81 -23.52
C GLY A 369 25.68 -8.96 -23.41
N ALA A 370 24.48 -8.74 -22.87
CA ALA A 370 23.42 -9.74 -22.85
C ALA A 370 22.84 -9.99 -24.25
N HIS A 371 22.53 -11.24 -24.56
CA HIS A 371 21.85 -11.63 -25.80
C HIS A 371 20.32 -11.44 -25.68
N VAL A 372 19.87 -10.18 -25.75
CA VAL A 372 18.45 -9.79 -25.56
C VAL A 372 17.84 -9.05 -26.76
N ASP A 373 18.36 -9.28 -27.97
CA ASP A 373 17.93 -8.56 -29.18
C ASP A 373 16.44 -8.75 -29.50
N LYS A 374 15.94 -9.99 -29.35
CA LYS A 374 14.53 -10.30 -29.57
C LYS A 374 13.64 -9.62 -28.54
N GLU A 375 14.00 -9.76 -27.26
CA GLU A 375 13.27 -9.19 -26.13
C GLU A 375 13.21 -7.66 -26.22
N THR A 376 14.29 -7.03 -26.67
CA THR A 376 14.34 -5.57 -26.88
C THR A 376 13.33 -5.12 -27.94
N VAL A 377 13.26 -5.82 -29.09
CA VAL A 377 12.29 -5.53 -30.15
C VAL A 377 10.85 -5.73 -29.65
N ASP A 378 10.59 -6.78 -28.88
CA ASP A 378 9.25 -7.04 -28.34
C ASP A 378 8.83 -5.98 -27.30
N VAL A 379 9.76 -5.43 -26.53
CA VAL A 379 9.51 -4.30 -25.61
C VAL A 379 9.22 -3.01 -26.36
N GLU A 380 9.90 -2.74 -27.48
CA GLU A 380 9.57 -1.62 -28.36
C GLU A 380 8.17 -1.79 -28.98
N ASN A 381 7.81 -3.01 -29.38
CA ASN A 381 6.46 -3.31 -29.85
C ASN A 381 5.40 -3.14 -28.75
N LEU A 382 5.72 -3.48 -27.50
CA LEU A 382 4.86 -3.19 -26.35
C LEU A 382 4.65 -1.68 -26.17
N ALA A 383 5.69 -0.86 -26.35
CA ALA A 383 5.59 0.59 -26.26
C ALA A 383 4.64 1.14 -27.34
N LYS A 384 4.73 0.62 -28.57
CA LYS A 384 3.80 0.97 -29.66
C LYS A 384 2.37 0.57 -29.33
N LEU A 385 2.14 -0.63 -28.81
CA LEU A 385 0.81 -1.08 -28.39
C LEU A 385 0.21 -0.18 -27.30
N PHE A 386 1.01 0.23 -26.32
CA PHE A 386 0.56 1.17 -25.29
C PHE A 386 0.23 2.55 -25.87
N HIS A 387 1.03 3.04 -26.82
CA HIS A 387 0.72 4.28 -27.54
C HIS A 387 -0.58 4.17 -28.34
N ASP A 388 -0.80 3.06 -29.05
CA ASP A 388 -2.04 2.80 -29.77
C ASP A 388 -3.27 2.83 -28.83
N VAL A 389 -3.13 2.31 -27.60
CA VAL A 389 -4.19 2.41 -26.57
C VAL A 389 -4.46 3.87 -26.23
N GLN A 390 -3.41 4.66 -25.99
CA GLN A 390 -3.54 6.09 -25.66
C GLN A 390 -4.22 6.90 -26.77
N VAL A 391 -3.94 6.59 -28.04
CA VAL A 391 -4.58 7.22 -29.20
C VAL A 391 -6.04 6.76 -29.36
N GLN A 392 -6.33 5.49 -29.09
CA GLN A 392 -7.68 4.92 -29.21
C GLN A 392 -8.64 5.43 -28.11
N CYS A 393 -8.14 5.81 -26.93
CA CYS A 393 -8.94 6.33 -25.83
C CYS A 393 -9.83 7.54 -26.22
N PRO A 394 -9.29 8.66 -26.74
CA PRO A 394 -10.10 9.81 -27.14
C PRO A 394 -11.07 9.50 -28.29
N ASP A 395 -10.66 8.69 -29.26
CA ASP A 395 -11.56 8.26 -30.36
C ASP A 395 -12.75 7.45 -29.83
N THR A 396 -12.50 6.62 -28.83
CA THR A 396 -13.54 5.84 -28.16
C THR A 396 -14.45 6.73 -27.33
N GLU A 397 -13.89 7.72 -26.61
CA GLU A 397 -14.66 8.72 -25.87
C GLU A 397 -15.65 9.47 -26.76
N ALA A 398 -15.18 9.95 -27.91
CA ALA A 398 -16.03 10.63 -28.89
C ALA A 398 -17.14 9.71 -29.41
N ARG A 399 -16.82 8.44 -29.70
CA ARG A 399 -17.79 7.45 -30.20
C ARG A 399 -18.87 7.11 -29.17
N ILE A 400 -18.51 7.00 -27.89
CA ILE A 400 -19.45 6.61 -26.84
C ILE A 400 -20.27 7.78 -26.27
N THR A 401 -20.01 9.02 -26.71
CA THR A 401 -20.66 10.22 -26.18
C THR A 401 -22.19 10.19 -26.36
N GLU A 402 -22.69 9.91 -27.56
CA GLU A 402 -24.13 9.89 -27.82
C GLU A 402 -24.85 8.68 -27.17
N PRO A 403 -24.33 7.43 -27.26
CA PRO A 403 -24.85 6.31 -26.48
C PRO A 403 -24.88 6.60 -24.99
N THR A 404 -23.85 7.26 -24.45
CA THR A 404 -23.80 7.67 -23.04
C THR A 404 -24.94 8.59 -22.67
N ARG A 405 -25.24 9.60 -23.50
CA ARG A 405 -26.32 10.54 -23.27
C ARG A 405 -27.68 9.83 -23.21
N VAL A 406 -27.96 8.96 -24.19
CA VAL A 406 -29.23 8.22 -24.27
C VAL A 406 -29.40 7.29 -23.07
N PHE A 407 -28.37 6.53 -22.71
CA PHE A 407 -28.43 5.63 -21.56
C PHE A 407 -28.46 6.38 -20.22
N SER A 408 -27.81 7.55 -20.10
CA SER A 408 -27.91 8.38 -18.89
C SER A 408 -29.33 8.88 -18.66
N GLU A 409 -30.01 9.38 -19.70
CA GLU A 409 -31.40 9.87 -19.60
C GLU A 409 -32.36 8.75 -19.18
N LYS A 410 -32.23 7.56 -19.78
CA LYS A 410 -33.03 6.37 -19.40
C LYS A 410 -32.75 5.94 -17.95
N THR A 411 -31.48 5.95 -17.55
CA THR A 411 -31.07 5.53 -16.20
C THR A 411 -31.56 6.52 -15.14
N GLU A 412 -31.45 7.81 -15.41
CA GLU A 412 -31.97 8.88 -14.55
C GLU A 412 -33.49 8.73 -14.33
N ALA A 413 -34.26 8.57 -15.41
CA ALA A 413 -35.69 8.32 -15.31
C ALA A 413 -36.01 7.09 -14.45
N THR A 414 -35.26 5.99 -14.65
CA THR A 414 -35.42 4.75 -13.87
C THR A 414 -35.09 4.93 -12.39
N ILE A 415 -34.08 5.74 -12.05
CA ILE A 415 -33.71 6.04 -10.66
C ILE A 415 -34.80 6.90 -9.99
N VAL A 416 -35.32 7.90 -10.69
CA VAL A 416 -36.41 8.75 -10.16
C VAL A 416 -37.69 7.94 -9.94
N GLU A 417 -38.03 7.02 -10.84
CA GLU A 417 -39.15 6.09 -10.64
C GLU A 417 -38.91 5.13 -9.47
N TYR A 418 -37.68 4.65 -9.32
CA TYR A 418 -37.29 3.78 -8.22
C TYR A 418 -37.37 4.49 -6.86
N GLU A 419 -36.92 5.73 -6.77
CA GLU A 419 -37.06 6.55 -5.56
C GLU A 419 -38.53 6.69 -5.14
N LYS A 420 -39.43 6.97 -6.11
CA LYS A 420 -40.87 7.01 -5.87
C LYS A 420 -41.42 5.66 -5.39
N LYS A 421 -40.91 4.54 -5.92
CA LYS A 421 -41.28 3.19 -5.49
C LYS A 421 -40.86 2.94 -4.04
N ILE A 422 -39.61 3.27 -3.66
CA ILE A 422 -39.12 3.12 -2.28
C ILE A 422 -39.92 3.99 -1.31
N LYS A 423 -40.24 5.22 -1.69
CA LYS A 423 -41.09 6.10 -0.88
C LYS A 423 -42.48 5.50 -0.64
N LYS A 424 -43.16 5.04 -1.70
CA LYS A 424 -44.47 4.36 -1.59
C LYS A 424 -44.40 3.08 -0.76
N TRP A 425 -43.32 2.31 -0.90
CA TRP A 425 -43.13 1.11 -0.10
C TRP A 425 -42.96 1.46 1.39
N GLY A 426 -42.21 2.52 1.71
CA GLY A 426 -42.10 3.02 3.07
C GLY A 426 -43.41 3.51 3.66
N ASP A 427 -44.25 4.20 2.88
CA ASP A 427 -45.59 4.61 3.30
C ASP A 427 -46.50 3.38 3.53
N THR A 428 -46.39 2.36 2.67
CA THR A 428 -47.15 1.10 2.80
C THR A 428 -46.77 0.37 4.08
N ILE A 429 -45.47 0.28 4.39
CA ILE A 429 -44.94 -0.37 5.61
C ILE A 429 -45.56 0.24 6.86
N LYS A 430 -45.77 1.56 6.90
CA LYS A 430 -46.39 2.25 8.05
C LYS A 430 -47.89 1.94 8.23
N THR A 431 -48.55 1.49 7.18
CA THR A 431 -49.98 1.13 7.20
C THR A 431 -50.23 -0.37 7.45
N LEU A 432 -49.17 -1.18 7.50
CA LEU A 432 -49.30 -2.62 7.68
C LEU A 432 -49.80 -2.97 9.10
N ASP A 433 -50.47 -4.11 9.16
CA ASP A 433 -51.18 -4.57 10.36
C ASP A 433 -50.26 -5.02 11.50
N PHE A 434 -48.96 -5.16 11.26
CA PHE A 434 -47.99 -5.42 12.33
C PHE A 434 -47.79 -4.20 13.26
N TRP A 435 -48.34 -3.02 12.93
CA TRP A 435 -48.43 -1.89 13.85
C TRP A 435 -49.70 -1.92 14.71
N ASP A 436 -50.65 -2.83 14.45
CA ASP A 436 -51.83 -3.03 15.29
C ASP A 436 -51.53 -3.99 16.44
N SER A 437 -51.81 -3.53 17.66
CA SER A 437 -51.78 -4.32 18.90
C SER A 437 -52.53 -5.65 18.83
N LYS A 438 -53.57 -5.79 18.00
CA LYS A 438 -54.44 -6.98 18.04
C LYS A 438 -53.85 -8.24 17.41
N LEU A 439 -52.68 -8.17 16.77
CA LEU A 439 -52.08 -9.30 16.08
C LEU A 439 -51.36 -10.28 17.05
N GLU A 440 -51.37 -11.57 16.70
CA GLU A 440 -50.59 -12.57 17.44
C GLU A 440 -49.08 -12.37 17.17
N PRO A 441 -48.21 -12.46 18.20
CA PRO A 441 -46.78 -12.16 18.06
C PRO A 441 -46.07 -13.00 17.00
N ASP A 442 -46.44 -14.27 16.85
CA ASP A 442 -45.84 -15.16 15.85
C ASP A 442 -46.17 -14.74 14.42
N LYS A 443 -47.43 -14.37 14.16
CA LYS A 443 -47.87 -13.88 12.84
C LYS A 443 -47.27 -12.50 12.52
N ALA A 444 -47.10 -11.64 13.53
CA ALA A 444 -46.44 -10.35 13.35
C ALA A 444 -44.96 -10.52 12.99
N LEU A 445 -44.24 -11.39 13.72
CA LEU A 445 -42.83 -11.67 13.44
C LEU A 445 -42.62 -12.33 12.08
N GLU A 446 -43.50 -13.24 11.66
CA GLU A 446 -43.46 -13.86 10.33
C GLU A 446 -43.59 -12.79 9.22
N LYS A 447 -44.57 -11.89 9.34
CA LYS A 447 -44.76 -10.80 8.39
C LYS A 447 -43.59 -9.83 8.35
N ILE A 448 -43.01 -9.50 9.52
CA ILE A 448 -41.82 -8.65 9.61
C ILE A 448 -40.62 -9.33 8.94
N GLU A 449 -40.44 -10.63 9.14
CA GLU A 449 -39.37 -11.39 8.48
C GLU A 449 -39.54 -11.39 6.96
N MET A 450 -40.77 -11.54 6.46
CA MET A 450 -41.06 -11.40 5.03
C MET A 450 -40.68 -10.01 4.49
N GLN A 451 -40.94 -8.94 5.24
CA GLN A 451 -40.54 -7.59 4.85
C GLN A 451 -39.01 -7.40 4.90
N LEU A 452 -38.31 -8.03 5.85
CA LEU A 452 -36.84 -8.01 5.91
C LEU A 452 -36.21 -8.72 4.70
N VAL A 453 -36.79 -9.85 4.27
CA VAL A 453 -36.35 -10.55 3.06
C VAL A 453 -36.57 -9.69 1.81
N GLU A 454 -37.73 -9.05 1.69
CA GLU A 454 -37.97 -8.12 0.57
C GLU A 454 -37.02 -6.92 0.61
N TRP A 455 -36.70 -6.42 1.81
CA TRP A 455 -35.69 -5.37 1.98
C TRP A 455 -34.29 -5.81 1.52
N ASP A 456 -33.88 -7.05 1.82
CA ASP A 456 -32.59 -7.57 1.36
C ASP A 456 -32.54 -7.73 -0.17
N ASN A 457 -33.66 -8.11 -0.80
CA ASN A 457 -33.77 -8.12 -2.26
C ASN A 457 -33.71 -6.70 -2.85
N GLU A 458 -34.40 -5.75 -2.22
CA GLU A 458 -34.44 -4.37 -2.68
C GLU A 458 -33.10 -3.66 -2.44
N LYS A 459 -32.35 -4.04 -1.40
CA LYS A 459 -30.97 -3.58 -1.15
C LYS A 459 -30.04 -3.94 -2.31
N LYS A 460 -30.15 -5.16 -2.86
CA LYS A 460 -29.36 -5.58 -4.04
C LYS A 460 -29.69 -4.71 -5.26
N ARG A 461 -30.98 -4.46 -5.52
CA ARG A 461 -31.44 -3.58 -6.61
C ARG A 461 -30.98 -2.12 -6.40
N CYS A 462 -30.97 -1.64 -5.16
CA CYS A 462 -30.48 -0.31 -4.80
C CYS A 462 -28.97 -0.19 -5.07
N ALA A 463 -28.19 -1.22 -4.73
CA ALA A 463 -26.76 -1.27 -5.03
C ALA A 463 -26.48 -1.23 -6.54
N GLU A 464 -27.20 -2.02 -7.34
CA GLU A 464 -27.09 -2.00 -8.81
C GLU A 464 -27.37 -0.60 -9.40
N LYS A 465 -28.41 0.10 -8.91
CA LYS A 465 -28.73 1.46 -9.35
C LYS A 465 -27.73 2.50 -8.87
N SER A 466 -27.16 2.30 -7.67
CA SER A 466 -26.08 3.13 -7.14
C SER A 466 -24.83 3.03 -8.01
N ASP A 467 -24.43 1.82 -8.40
CA ASP A 467 -23.31 1.59 -9.32
C ASP A 467 -23.52 2.29 -10.67
N LEU A 468 -24.73 2.16 -11.23
CA LEU A 468 -25.08 2.87 -12.47
C LEU A 468 -24.96 4.39 -12.31
N SER A 469 -25.43 4.95 -11.19
CA SER A 469 -25.32 6.39 -10.92
C SER A 469 -23.87 6.89 -10.82
N LEU A 470 -22.96 6.06 -10.33
CA LEU A 470 -21.52 6.35 -10.25
C LEU A 470 -20.82 6.28 -11.62
N ILE A 471 -21.27 5.40 -12.51
CA ILE A 471 -20.72 5.26 -13.87
C ILE A 471 -21.09 6.46 -14.74
N PHE A 472 -22.33 6.95 -14.59
CA PHE A 472 -22.83 8.08 -15.37
C PHE A 472 -22.61 9.45 -14.71
N GLY A 473 -22.13 9.50 -13.47
CA GLY A 473 -21.68 10.73 -12.83
C GLY A 473 -22.75 11.52 -12.08
N PHE A 474 -23.87 10.88 -11.71
CA PHE A 474 -24.96 11.49 -10.93
C PHE A 474 -25.24 10.78 -9.59
N PRO A 475 -24.22 10.54 -8.73
CA PRO A 475 -24.42 9.84 -7.46
C PRO A 475 -25.37 10.58 -6.50
N HIS A 476 -25.53 11.90 -6.68
CA HIS A 476 -26.40 12.73 -5.84
C HIS A 476 -27.87 12.29 -5.88
N LEU A 477 -28.36 11.76 -7.01
CA LEU A 477 -29.74 11.27 -7.18
C LEU A 477 -30.07 10.07 -6.28
N MET A 478 -29.07 9.28 -5.88
CA MET A 478 -29.28 8.11 -5.02
C MET A 478 -29.21 8.44 -3.52
N THR A 479 -28.83 9.66 -3.15
CA THR A 479 -28.61 10.06 -1.74
C THR A 479 -29.86 9.86 -0.89
N ASP A 480 -31.01 10.33 -1.37
CA ASP A 480 -32.25 10.25 -0.61
C ASP A 480 -32.84 8.84 -0.62
N THR A 481 -32.64 8.09 -1.71
CA THR A 481 -32.95 6.64 -1.77
C THR A 481 -32.18 5.85 -0.71
N HIS A 482 -30.87 6.09 -0.55
CA HIS A 482 -30.06 5.43 0.49
C HIS A 482 -30.52 5.78 1.91
N LYS A 483 -30.84 7.06 2.16
CA LYS A 483 -31.40 7.49 3.46
C LYS A 483 -32.72 6.78 3.75
N MET A 484 -33.63 6.74 2.79
CA MET A 484 -34.93 6.05 2.94
C MET A 484 -34.74 4.55 3.16
N MET A 485 -33.86 3.88 2.41
CA MET A 485 -33.57 2.45 2.61
C MET A 485 -33.00 2.15 4.00
N THR A 486 -32.13 3.02 4.52
CA THR A 486 -31.57 2.90 5.86
C THR A 486 -32.64 3.11 6.94
N ALA A 487 -33.45 4.17 6.80
CA ALA A 487 -34.55 4.45 7.71
C ALA A 487 -35.57 3.29 7.76
N LEU A 488 -35.94 2.75 6.59
CA LEU A 488 -36.84 1.60 6.51
C LEU A 488 -36.28 0.36 7.19
N ARG A 489 -34.98 0.10 7.07
CA ARG A 489 -34.34 -1.01 7.79
C ARG A 489 -34.45 -0.84 9.29
N THR A 490 -34.12 0.35 9.78
CA THR A 490 -34.20 0.70 11.20
C THR A 490 -35.63 0.56 11.72
N ASP A 491 -36.63 1.00 10.95
CA ASP A 491 -38.04 0.90 11.33
C ASP A 491 -38.49 -0.58 11.42
N ILE A 492 -38.15 -1.42 10.43
CA ILE A 492 -38.53 -2.85 10.42
C ILE A 492 -37.79 -3.63 11.53
N GLU A 493 -36.49 -3.40 11.73
CA GLU A 493 -35.72 -4.03 12.81
C GLU A 493 -36.17 -3.57 14.21
N GLY A 494 -36.52 -2.29 14.34
CA GLY A 494 -37.13 -1.75 15.55
C GLY A 494 -38.44 -2.47 15.87
N SER A 495 -39.31 -2.63 14.87
CA SER A 495 -40.57 -3.38 15.01
C SER A 495 -40.34 -4.86 15.38
N LYS A 496 -39.38 -5.53 14.73
CA LYS A 496 -38.99 -6.92 15.08
C LYS A 496 -38.60 -7.05 16.54
N THR A 497 -37.82 -6.09 17.05
CA THR A 497 -37.37 -6.06 18.44
C THR A 497 -38.54 -5.92 19.39
N VAL A 498 -39.47 -5.01 19.10
CA VAL A 498 -40.69 -4.81 19.89
C VAL A 498 -41.54 -6.08 19.95
N TRP A 499 -41.80 -6.71 18.80
CA TRP A 499 -42.59 -7.95 18.75
C TRP A 499 -41.91 -9.15 19.40
N ALA A 500 -40.58 -9.24 19.35
CA ALA A 500 -39.82 -10.27 20.06
C ALA A 500 -39.95 -10.12 21.59
N ILE A 501 -39.91 -8.88 22.09
CA ILE A 501 -40.14 -8.58 23.52
C ILE A 501 -41.58 -8.94 23.90
N ILE A 502 -42.57 -8.59 23.08
CA ILE A 502 -43.98 -8.94 23.32
C ILE A 502 -44.15 -10.47 23.38
N LYS A 503 -43.58 -11.21 22.43
CA LYS A 503 -43.64 -12.67 22.40
C LYS A 503 -43.02 -13.28 23.66
N ARG A 504 -41.82 -12.83 24.04
CA ARG A 504 -41.14 -13.30 25.26
C ARG A 504 -41.96 -13.02 26.50
N THR A 505 -42.53 -11.82 26.59
CA THR A 505 -43.34 -11.39 27.73
C THR A 505 -44.62 -12.21 27.85
N LYS A 506 -45.33 -12.45 26.74
CA LYS A 506 -46.50 -13.34 26.73
C LYS A 506 -46.14 -14.78 27.09
N ALA A 507 -45.02 -15.31 26.59
CA ALA A 507 -44.55 -16.65 26.94
C ALA A 507 -44.17 -16.75 28.42
N PHE A 508 -43.50 -15.72 28.97
CA PHE A 508 -43.20 -15.61 30.40
C PHE A 508 -44.49 -15.59 31.24
N PHE A 509 -45.52 -14.86 30.80
CA PHE A 509 -46.81 -14.88 31.48
C PHE A 509 -47.43 -16.28 31.47
N VAL A 510 -47.51 -16.94 30.32
CA VAL A 510 -48.06 -18.30 30.23
C VAL A 510 -47.26 -19.25 31.13
N ALA A 511 -45.92 -19.21 31.07
CA ALA A 511 -45.07 -20.04 31.92
C ALA A 511 -45.31 -19.77 33.41
N THR A 512 -45.41 -18.50 33.82
CA THR A 512 -45.69 -18.10 35.21
C THR A 512 -47.04 -18.61 35.69
N HIS A 513 -48.07 -18.61 34.82
CA HIS A 513 -49.39 -19.14 35.18
C HIS A 513 -49.36 -20.65 35.42
N GLU A 514 -48.41 -21.37 34.83
CA GLU A 514 -48.28 -22.83 34.94
C GLU A 514 -47.44 -23.29 36.14
N ILE A 515 -46.71 -22.39 36.82
CA ILE A 515 -45.89 -22.72 38.00
C ILE A 515 -46.79 -23.17 39.16
N PRO A 516 -46.56 -24.35 39.77
CA PRO A 516 -47.22 -24.75 41.01
C PRO A 516 -46.90 -23.78 42.16
N TRP A 517 -47.90 -23.45 42.99
CA TRP A 517 -47.76 -22.46 44.05
C TRP A 517 -46.60 -22.76 45.02
N LEU A 518 -46.41 -24.01 45.40
CA LEU A 518 -45.37 -24.42 46.35
C LEU A 518 -43.95 -24.35 45.78
N SER A 519 -43.79 -24.41 44.46
CA SER A 519 -42.50 -24.33 43.78
C SER A 519 -42.17 -22.92 43.28
N ILE A 520 -42.90 -21.91 43.75
CA ILE A 520 -42.68 -20.53 43.32
C ILE A 520 -41.38 -19.96 43.92
N ASP A 521 -40.43 -19.60 43.07
CA ASP A 521 -39.30 -18.77 43.49
C ASP A 521 -39.67 -17.30 43.30
N CYS A 522 -40.07 -16.65 44.39
CA CYS A 522 -40.44 -15.24 44.36
C CYS A 522 -39.25 -14.33 44.01
N ASN A 523 -38.01 -14.68 44.36
CA ASN A 523 -36.86 -13.81 44.06
C ASN A 523 -36.49 -13.89 42.58
N ALA A 524 -36.52 -15.09 41.99
CA ALA A 524 -36.31 -15.28 40.56
C ALA A 524 -37.39 -14.54 39.74
N LEU A 525 -38.66 -14.69 40.13
CA LEU A 525 -39.78 -13.99 39.49
C LEU A 525 -39.65 -12.46 39.58
N ALA A 526 -39.21 -11.93 40.73
CA ALA A 526 -38.95 -10.50 40.93
C ALA A 526 -37.93 -9.94 39.93
N MET A 527 -36.82 -10.66 39.78
CA MET A 527 -35.73 -10.27 38.90
C MET A 527 -36.17 -10.28 37.43
N GLU A 528 -36.92 -11.31 37.01
CA GLU A 528 -37.43 -11.41 35.64
C GLU A 528 -38.50 -10.35 35.33
N ILE A 529 -39.41 -10.05 36.27
CA ILE A 529 -40.40 -8.97 36.12
C ILE A 529 -39.70 -7.60 36.05
N SER A 530 -38.72 -7.34 36.91
CA SER A 530 -37.94 -6.10 36.86
C SER A 530 -37.15 -5.94 35.57
N ALA A 531 -36.56 -7.03 35.06
CA ALA A 531 -35.84 -7.05 33.79
C ALA A 531 -36.78 -6.78 32.60
N THR A 532 -37.91 -7.48 32.53
CA THR A 532 -38.93 -7.29 31.48
C THR A 532 -39.53 -5.88 31.52
N LEU A 533 -39.81 -5.31 32.70
CA LEU A 533 -40.28 -3.92 32.85
C LEU A 533 -39.23 -2.90 32.42
N LYS A 534 -37.94 -3.13 32.70
CA LYS A 534 -36.85 -2.26 32.22
C LYS A 534 -36.72 -2.28 30.70
N GLU A 535 -36.90 -3.43 30.07
CA GLU A 535 -36.94 -3.55 28.60
C GLU A 535 -38.18 -2.90 28.02
N LEU A 536 -39.35 -3.07 28.66
CA LEU A 536 -40.61 -2.46 28.25
C LEU A 536 -40.57 -0.91 28.34
N LYS A 537 -39.87 -0.35 29.33
CA LYS A 537 -39.61 1.10 29.45
C LYS A 537 -38.77 1.70 28.32
N LYS A 538 -38.03 0.88 27.57
CA LYS A 538 -37.28 1.33 26.37
C LYS A 538 -38.17 1.44 25.12
N ILE A 539 -39.43 1.00 25.20
CA ILE A 539 -40.40 1.04 24.11
C ILE A 539 -41.23 2.34 24.20
N PRO A 540 -41.56 3.01 23.07
CA PRO A 540 -42.48 4.15 23.04
C PRO A 540 -43.81 3.85 23.72
N LYS A 541 -44.35 4.84 24.46
CA LYS A 541 -45.55 4.66 25.30
C LYS A 541 -46.79 4.27 24.51
N GLU A 542 -46.85 4.58 23.21
CA GLU A 542 -47.99 4.26 22.35
C GLU A 542 -48.19 2.74 22.12
N ILE A 543 -47.18 1.91 22.42
CA ILE A 543 -47.16 0.46 22.10
C ILE A 543 -47.14 -0.42 23.37
N GLN A 544 -47.14 0.17 24.57
CA GLN A 544 -47.07 -0.57 25.84
C GLN A 544 -48.44 -1.15 26.25
N TRP A 545 -48.55 -2.48 26.41
CA TRP A 545 -49.80 -3.15 26.81
C TRP A 545 -50.03 -3.08 28.34
N SER A 546 -51.28 -2.85 28.73
CA SER A 546 -51.73 -2.68 30.12
C SER A 546 -51.50 -3.91 31.02
N GLU A 547 -51.49 -5.12 30.45
CA GLU A 547 -51.37 -6.40 31.18
C GLU A 547 -50.00 -6.54 31.87
N CYS A 548 -48.94 -5.99 31.29
CA CYS A 548 -47.60 -6.02 31.88
C CYS A 548 -47.47 -5.10 33.10
N GLN A 549 -48.27 -4.03 33.15
CA GLN A 549 -48.24 -3.05 34.24
C GLN A 549 -48.97 -3.54 35.49
N ALA A 550 -49.95 -4.46 35.35
CA ALA A 550 -50.69 -5.01 36.47
C ALA A 550 -49.83 -5.91 37.38
N PHE A 551 -48.78 -6.53 36.83
CA PHE A 551 -47.98 -7.51 37.55
C PHE A 551 -46.91 -6.91 38.48
N ASP A 552 -46.49 -5.67 38.21
CA ASP A 552 -45.62 -4.89 39.10
C ASP A 552 -46.25 -4.75 40.51
N LYS A 553 -47.59 -4.75 40.57
CA LYS A 553 -48.36 -4.66 41.81
C LYS A 553 -48.70 -6.01 42.45
N THR A 554 -48.80 -7.09 41.69
CA THR A 554 -49.09 -8.44 42.24
C THR A 554 -47.84 -9.08 42.84
N HIS A 555 -46.66 -8.84 42.28
CA HIS A 555 -45.43 -9.56 42.64
C HIS A 555 -45.03 -9.44 44.12
N PRO A 556 -45.04 -8.25 44.76
CA PRO A 556 -44.71 -8.12 46.19
C PRO A 556 -45.65 -8.93 47.10
N LEU A 557 -46.93 -9.06 46.72
CA LEU A 557 -47.92 -9.85 47.47
C LEU A 557 -47.62 -11.34 47.39
N LEU A 558 -47.14 -11.83 46.24
CA LEU A 558 -46.80 -13.25 46.06
C LEU A 558 -45.71 -13.72 47.03
N ARG A 559 -44.72 -12.87 47.33
CA ARG A 559 -43.67 -13.16 48.33
C ARG A 559 -44.24 -13.31 49.73
N CYS A 560 -45.19 -12.44 50.09
CA CYS A 560 -45.77 -12.47 51.43
C CYS A 560 -46.72 -13.66 51.58
N LEU A 561 -47.50 -13.94 50.53
CA LEU A 561 -48.45 -15.05 50.50
C LEU A 561 -47.79 -16.43 50.42
N SER A 562 -46.58 -16.54 49.85
CA SER A 562 -45.84 -17.82 49.77
C SER A 562 -45.02 -18.15 51.02
N SER A 563 -44.96 -17.23 51.98
CA SER A 563 -44.15 -17.40 53.19
C SER A 563 -44.80 -18.35 54.20
N LEU A 564 -43.97 -19.04 54.99
CA LEU A 564 -44.40 -20.07 55.96
C LEU A 564 -45.23 -19.54 57.13
N TYR A 565 -45.31 -18.22 57.35
CA TYR A 565 -46.24 -17.61 58.31
C TYR A 565 -47.70 -17.64 57.86
N MET A 566 -47.96 -17.83 56.56
CA MET A 566 -49.34 -17.92 56.07
C MET A 566 -49.96 -19.23 56.52
N ARG A 567 -51.12 -19.13 57.19
CA ARG A 567 -51.84 -20.26 57.77
C ARG A 567 -53.29 -20.23 57.32
N SER A 568 -53.98 -21.35 57.48
CA SER A 568 -55.39 -21.51 57.09
C SER A 568 -56.32 -20.38 57.57
N ARG A 569 -56.06 -19.80 58.75
CA ARG A 569 -56.79 -18.64 59.29
C ARG A 569 -56.61 -17.35 58.47
N HIS A 570 -55.39 -17.09 57.98
CA HIS A 570 -55.06 -15.94 57.13
C HIS A 570 -55.68 -16.10 55.74
N TRP A 571 -55.63 -17.32 55.17
CA TRP A 571 -56.27 -17.63 53.90
C TRP A 571 -57.79 -17.48 53.93
N LYS A 572 -58.46 -17.84 55.04
CA LYS A 572 -59.90 -17.59 55.22
C LYS A 572 -60.27 -16.11 55.20
N ARG A 573 -59.41 -15.24 55.75
CA ARG A 573 -59.60 -13.78 55.70
C ARG A 573 -59.43 -13.25 54.28
N ILE A 574 -58.46 -13.77 53.52
CA ILE A 574 -58.27 -13.42 52.10
C ILE A 574 -59.47 -13.89 51.26
N GLN A 575 -59.97 -15.11 51.48
CA GLN A 575 -61.17 -15.64 50.81
C GLN A 575 -62.41 -14.77 51.05
N ALA A 576 -62.56 -14.19 52.24
CA ALA A 576 -63.68 -13.29 52.55
C ALA A 576 -63.64 -12.00 51.71
N LEU A 577 -62.46 -11.57 51.24
CA LEU A 577 -62.28 -10.38 50.42
C LEU A 577 -62.35 -10.68 48.92
N THR A 578 -61.77 -11.80 48.48
CA THR A 578 -61.56 -12.09 47.04
C THR A 578 -62.50 -13.15 46.46
N GLY A 579 -63.44 -13.66 47.28
CA GLY A 579 -64.36 -14.75 46.94
C GLY A 579 -63.81 -16.15 47.27
N GLU A 580 -64.68 -17.17 47.25
CA GLU A 580 -64.31 -18.54 47.63
C GLU A 580 -63.33 -19.16 46.61
N PHE A 581 -62.16 -19.61 47.08
CA PHE A 581 -61.15 -20.32 46.28
C PHE A 581 -60.38 -21.31 47.16
N THR A 582 -59.87 -22.40 46.62
CA THR A 582 -59.09 -23.37 47.42
C THR A 582 -57.76 -22.76 47.85
N PRO A 583 -57.42 -22.70 49.16
CA PRO A 583 -56.11 -22.23 49.61
C PRO A 583 -55.01 -23.17 49.12
N PRO A 584 -53.81 -22.65 48.82
CA PRO A 584 -52.70 -23.50 48.40
C PRO A 584 -52.29 -24.56 49.43
N ASP A 585 -52.52 -24.31 50.72
CA ASP A 585 -52.31 -25.25 51.82
C ASP A 585 -53.13 -26.56 51.68
N VAL A 586 -54.22 -26.53 50.91
CA VAL A 586 -55.18 -27.63 50.73
C VAL A 586 -54.97 -28.39 49.42
N ASN A 587 -54.40 -27.72 48.39
CA ASN A 587 -54.07 -28.34 47.11
C ASN A 587 -52.64 -27.98 46.67
N PRO A 588 -51.66 -28.86 46.90
CA PRO A 588 -50.25 -28.65 46.53
C PRO A 588 -50.01 -28.41 45.04
N ASP A 589 -50.86 -28.95 44.17
CA ASP A 589 -50.75 -28.87 42.71
C ASP A 589 -51.41 -27.62 42.12
N GLN A 590 -51.90 -26.70 42.97
CA GLN A 590 -52.58 -25.50 42.52
C GLN A 590 -51.61 -24.56 41.80
N LYS A 591 -51.90 -24.28 40.53
CA LYS A 591 -51.10 -23.40 39.69
C LYS A 591 -51.29 -21.94 40.07
N LEU A 592 -50.21 -21.17 40.00
CA LEU A 592 -50.17 -19.74 40.28
C LEU A 592 -51.18 -18.96 39.42
N GLY A 593 -51.42 -19.38 38.18
CA GLY A 593 -52.39 -18.76 37.28
C GLY A 593 -53.82 -18.76 37.81
N PHE A 594 -54.22 -19.79 38.56
CA PHE A 594 -55.54 -19.83 39.17
C PHE A 594 -55.69 -18.78 40.28
N LEU A 595 -54.65 -18.57 41.08
CA LEU A 595 -54.66 -17.54 42.12
C LEU A 595 -54.63 -16.12 41.51
N LEU A 596 -53.81 -15.92 40.47
CA LEU A 596 -53.73 -14.64 39.75
C LEU A 596 -55.06 -14.27 39.06
N SER A 597 -55.84 -15.26 38.62
CA SER A 597 -57.17 -15.05 38.02
C SER A 597 -58.17 -14.36 38.96
N LYS A 598 -57.94 -14.43 40.28
CA LYS A 598 -58.76 -13.76 41.30
C LYS A 598 -58.41 -12.29 41.52
N ARG A 599 -57.49 -11.74 40.71
CA ARG A 599 -57.12 -10.32 40.68
C ARG A 599 -56.71 -9.78 42.06
N LEU A 600 -55.87 -10.51 42.78
CA LEU A 600 -55.40 -10.14 44.12
C LEU A 600 -54.75 -8.74 44.20
N HIS A 601 -54.26 -8.19 43.08
CA HIS A 601 -53.75 -6.82 43.03
C HIS A 601 -54.82 -5.74 43.26
N GLU A 602 -56.09 -6.01 43.03
CA GLU A 602 -57.17 -5.06 43.29
C GLU A 602 -57.33 -4.80 44.80
N TYR A 603 -56.93 -5.76 45.65
CA TYR A 603 -56.98 -5.71 47.12
C TYR A 603 -55.58 -5.71 47.76
N ALA A 604 -54.60 -5.13 47.06
CA ALA A 604 -53.19 -5.20 47.46
C ALA A 604 -52.92 -4.60 48.85
N GLY A 605 -53.66 -3.56 49.24
CA GLY A 605 -53.50 -2.93 50.55
C GLY A 605 -53.96 -3.83 51.68
N GLU A 606 -55.18 -4.36 51.57
CA GLU A 606 -55.81 -5.20 52.59
C GLU A 606 -55.09 -6.55 52.73
N ILE A 607 -54.66 -7.14 51.61
CA ILE A 607 -53.87 -8.38 51.64
C ILE A 607 -52.49 -8.13 52.27
N GLY A 608 -51.88 -6.97 52.01
CA GLY A 608 -50.62 -6.56 52.62
C GLY A 608 -50.70 -6.47 54.14
N GLU A 609 -51.79 -5.91 54.68
CA GLU A 609 -52.03 -5.86 56.13
C GLU A 609 -52.19 -7.25 56.75
N ILE A 610 -52.95 -8.15 56.09
CA ILE A 610 -53.11 -9.54 56.56
C ILE A 610 -51.75 -10.26 56.61
N CYS A 611 -50.91 -10.06 55.59
CA CYS A 611 -49.57 -10.65 55.58
C CYS A 611 -48.66 -10.08 56.68
N TYR A 612 -48.74 -8.78 56.96
CA TYR A 612 -47.98 -8.15 58.04
C TYR A 612 -48.42 -8.67 59.42
N GLU A 613 -49.73 -8.81 59.64
CA GLU A 613 -50.26 -9.44 60.85
C GLU A 613 -49.77 -10.88 60.99
N ALA A 614 -49.80 -11.66 59.90
CA ALA A 614 -49.33 -13.05 59.91
C ALA A 614 -47.83 -13.17 60.25
N GLU A 615 -46.99 -12.29 59.72
CA GLU A 615 -45.55 -12.23 60.04
C GLU A 615 -45.33 -11.92 61.53
N LYS A 616 -46.05 -10.92 62.07
CA LYS A 616 -45.97 -10.56 63.49
C LYS A 616 -46.52 -11.63 64.42
N GLU A 617 -47.57 -12.33 64.01
CA GLU A 617 -48.06 -13.51 64.72
C GLU A 617 -47.00 -14.61 64.77
N GLN A 618 -46.30 -14.91 63.66
CA GLN A 618 -45.22 -15.93 63.68
C GLN A 618 -44.05 -15.52 64.60
N GLU A 619 -43.65 -14.24 64.60
CA GLU A 619 -42.61 -13.74 65.51
C GLU A 619 -43.02 -13.92 66.98
N LEU A 620 -44.28 -13.61 67.31
CA LEU A 620 -44.80 -13.77 68.67
C LEU A 620 -44.93 -15.24 69.06
N GLU A 621 -45.43 -16.09 68.17
CA GLU A 621 -45.56 -17.52 68.42
C GLU A 621 -44.18 -18.19 68.62
N THR A 622 -43.17 -17.82 67.82
CA THR A 622 -41.79 -18.31 68.03
C THR A 622 -41.27 -17.90 69.40
N LYS A 623 -41.46 -16.64 69.80
CA LYS A 623 -41.07 -16.15 71.14
C LYS A 623 -41.83 -16.84 72.26
N LEU A 624 -43.11 -17.19 72.05
CA LEU A 624 -43.88 -17.93 73.03
C LEU A 624 -43.35 -19.35 73.20
N VAL A 625 -42.97 -20.02 72.11
CA VAL A 625 -42.32 -21.33 72.15
C VAL A 625 -40.97 -21.25 72.87
N GLU A 626 -40.13 -20.24 72.56
CA GLU A 626 -38.87 -20.00 73.27
C GLU A 626 -39.10 -19.74 74.77
N LEU A 627 -40.12 -18.93 75.12
CA LEU A 627 -40.48 -18.69 76.52
C LEU A 627 -40.95 -19.97 77.21
N GLU A 628 -41.76 -20.79 76.54
CA GLU A 628 -42.23 -22.06 77.08
C GLU A 628 -41.05 -23.03 77.31
N GLU A 629 -40.09 -23.09 76.39
CA GLU A 629 -38.84 -23.85 76.57
C GLU A 629 -38.00 -23.32 77.74
N ILE A 630 -37.89 -21.99 77.89
CA ILE A 630 -37.19 -21.38 79.02
C ILE A 630 -37.89 -21.73 80.34
N TRP A 631 -39.21 -21.54 80.43
CA TRP A 631 -40.00 -21.85 81.62
C TRP A 631 -39.98 -23.34 81.98
N ALA A 632 -39.91 -24.23 80.99
CA ALA A 632 -39.74 -25.66 81.21
C ALA A 632 -38.38 -26.00 81.83
N GLN A 633 -37.36 -25.15 81.67
CA GLN A 633 -36.01 -25.32 82.23
C GLN A 633 -35.80 -24.56 83.55
N VAL A 634 -36.77 -23.77 84.02
CA VAL A 634 -36.65 -23.05 85.30
C VAL A 634 -36.78 -24.03 86.46
N GLU A 635 -35.63 -24.35 87.06
CA GLU A 635 -35.58 -25.04 88.35
C GLU A 635 -35.56 -24.00 89.49
N TRP A 636 -36.46 -24.17 90.45
CA TRP A 636 -36.56 -23.28 91.60
C TRP A 636 -35.55 -23.71 92.67
N GLU A 637 -34.51 -22.90 92.88
CA GLU A 637 -33.60 -23.07 94.01
C GLU A 637 -34.30 -22.72 95.32
N MET A 638 -34.74 -23.76 96.03
CA MET A 638 -35.31 -23.63 97.37
C MET A 638 -34.20 -23.73 98.41
N VAL A 639 -33.98 -22.66 99.18
CA VAL A 639 -33.03 -22.68 100.30
C VAL A 639 -33.80 -22.91 101.60
N PRO A 640 -33.43 -23.92 102.41
CA PRO A 640 -34.09 -24.17 103.70
C PRO A 640 -33.87 -23.00 104.67
N TYR A 641 -34.96 -22.52 105.29
CA TYR A 641 -34.97 -21.37 106.20
C TYR A 641 -34.17 -21.59 107.51
N ASN A 642 -33.87 -22.84 107.87
CA ASN A 642 -32.99 -23.17 108.99
C ASN A 642 -31.97 -24.23 108.56
N PRO A 643 -30.68 -23.88 108.39
CA PRO A 643 -29.62 -24.83 107.98
C PRO A 643 -29.31 -25.92 109.02
N THR A 644 -29.93 -25.87 110.21
CA THR A 644 -29.65 -26.79 111.33
C THR A 644 -30.87 -27.57 111.81
N ALA A 645 -32.00 -27.48 111.13
CA ALA A 645 -33.10 -28.41 111.37
C ALA A 645 -32.74 -29.78 110.76
N PRO A 646 -32.93 -30.91 111.46
CA PRO A 646 -32.80 -32.21 110.83
C PRO A 646 -33.74 -32.28 109.62
N GLU A 647 -33.25 -32.84 108.51
CA GLU A 647 -34.09 -33.23 107.38
C GLU A 647 -35.11 -34.24 107.94
N ASP A 648 -36.37 -33.82 108.09
CA ASP A 648 -37.47 -34.76 108.25
C ASP A 648 -37.74 -35.34 106.85
N ASP A 649 -37.51 -36.65 106.72
CA ASP A 649 -37.60 -37.48 105.50
C ASP A 649 -38.77 -37.15 104.55
#